data_AF-A0A853DIT5-F1
#
_entry.id   AF-A0A853DIT5-F1
#
_cell.length_a   1.000
_cell.length_b   1.000
_cell.length_c   1.000
_cell.angle_alpha   90.00
_cell.angle_beta   90.00
_cell.angle_gamma   90.00
#
_symmetry.space_group_name_H-M   'P 1'
#
loop_
_entity.id
_entity.type
_entity.pdbx_description
1 polymer ?
#
loop_
_entity_poly.entity_id
_entity_poly.type
_entity_poly.pdbx_seq_one_letter_code
_entity_poly.pdbx_strand_id
1 'polypeptide(L)'
;MEGPEIKFAEAVLDNGRFGTRTVRFETGRLAQQAQGAVAAYLDEETMLLSATSASKHPKDNFDFFPLTVDVEERSYAAGKIPGSFFRREGRPSTEAILVCRLIDRPLRPSFVEGLRNEVQIVITVLSIAPDEFYDALAINAASASTQISGLPFSGPIAGVRLALIPGNGQHADQWIAFPKASQLEEAVFDLTVAGRVLTNADGSEGDVAIMMVEAEATEHSWNLIQGGAVKPNEEVVAQGLEAAKPFIRQLVGAQNVIAQQSAKAIADYPVFLPYSKATYDNVAGLAYDELVNVYQIADKIERQNADDALKERVKAALTEKVEAGTVDAEALTQFSAAYKSVSKVVMRGRVLREGIRIDGRGLTDIRPLDAEVQVIPRVHGSAIFQRGETQILGVTTLNMLKMEQQIDSLSPVTKKRYLHHYNFPPYSTGETGRVGSPKRREIGHGFLAERALVPVLPSRDEFPYAIRQVSEALGSNGSTSMGSVCASTLSLLNAGVPLRAPVAGIAMGLISDVVDGETRYAALTDILGAEDALGDMDFKVAGTSEFVTAIQLDTKLDGIPSEVLAGALTQAKDARTTILSVLNAAIDAPDEMAPTAPRVISVQIPVDKIGELIGPKGKTINAIQDETGADISIEEDGTVYIGAVDGPSAEAARAQVNAIANPTNPEIGEQFLGTVVKIAAFGAFVSLLPGKDGLLHISEVRKLAGGKRVENVEDVLGVGQKILVEITKIDDRGKLSLAPVIADEADTHGRDAASEGPSEPAEG
;
A
#
# COMPACT_ATOMS: atom_id res chain seq x y z
N MET A 1 -28.89 24.47 -2.39
CA MET A 1 -30.26 24.46 -2.96
C MET A 1 -31.23 24.95 -1.88
N GLU A 2 -32.21 25.80 -2.19
CA GLU A 2 -33.16 26.33 -1.19
C GLU A 2 -34.58 25.82 -1.43
N GLY A 3 -35.26 25.41 -0.36
CA GLY A 3 -36.63 24.90 -0.36
C GLY A 3 -37.08 24.56 1.07
N PRO A 4 -38.37 24.68 1.40
CA PRO A 4 -38.87 24.50 2.78
C PRO A 4 -38.72 23.06 3.29
N GLU A 5 -38.65 22.08 2.39
CA GLU A 5 -38.40 20.67 2.70
C GLU A 5 -36.93 20.33 3.02
N ILE A 6 -35.99 21.23 2.76
CA ILE A 6 -34.55 20.96 2.94
C ILE A 6 -34.17 21.19 4.39
N LYS A 7 -33.61 20.16 5.03
CA LYS A 7 -33.00 20.23 6.37
C LYS A 7 -31.51 20.07 6.25
N PHE A 8 -30.75 20.88 6.98
CA PHE A 8 -29.29 20.84 6.93
C PHE A 8 -28.67 21.13 8.30
N ALA A 9 -27.43 20.69 8.47
CA ALA A 9 -26.57 21.01 9.60
C ALA A 9 -25.12 21.04 9.13
N GLU A 10 -24.29 21.81 9.82
CA GLU A 10 -22.89 22.03 9.46
C GLU A 10 -21.98 21.79 10.67
N ALA A 11 -20.81 21.22 10.41
CA ALA A 11 -19.69 21.16 11.32
C ALA A 11 -18.54 21.97 10.72
N VAL A 12 -18.09 23.02 11.43
CA VAL A 12 -16.95 23.85 11.04
C VAL A 12 -15.73 23.37 11.83
N LEU A 13 -14.78 22.76 11.13
CA LEU A 13 -13.57 22.17 11.68
C LEU A 13 -12.44 23.20 11.57
N ASP A 14 -11.91 23.64 12.70
CA ASP A 14 -10.83 24.63 12.75
C ASP A 14 -9.46 23.94 12.74
N ASN A 15 -8.68 24.16 11.68
CA ASN A 15 -7.30 23.69 11.53
C ASN A 15 -6.28 24.81 11.84
N GLY A 16 -6.66 25.85 12.57
CA GLY A 16 -5.78 26.94 12.98
C GLY A 16 -5.08 27.61 11.80
N ARG A 17 -3.76 27.47 11.70
CA ARG A 17 -2.97 28.09 10.63
C ARG A 17 -3.29 27.56 9.23
N PHE A 18 -3.93 26.40 9.14
CA PHE A 18 -4.35 25.78 7.88
C PHE A 18 -5.81 26.10 7.50
N GLY A 19 -6.43 27.06 8.19
CA GLY A 19 -7.78 27.54 7.90
C GLY A 19 -8.87 26.62 8.47
N THR A 20 -10.06 26.71 7.89
CA THR A 20 -11.24 25.97 8.35
C THR A 20 -11.77 25.08 7.24
N ARG A 21 -12.39 23.96 7.62
CA ARG A 21 -13.08 23.02 6.71
C ARG A 21 -14.53 22.88 7.17
N THR A 22 -15.48 22.90 6.25
CA THR A 22 -16.90 22.83 6.57
C THR A 22 -17.51 21.57 6.00
N VAL A 23 -18.03 20.72 6.89
CA VAL A 23 -18.83 19.54 6.52
C VAL A 23 -20.29 19.87 6.69
N ARG A 24 -21.06 19.80 5.60
CA ARG A 24 -22.50 20.05 5.60
C ARG A 24 -23.26 18.77 5.28
N PHE A 25 -24.32 18.50 6.04
CA PHE A 25 -25.27 17.45 5.74
C PHE A 25 -26.58 18.07 5.25
N GLU A 26 -27.23 17.46 4.27
CA GLU A 26 -28.52 17.90 3.73
C GLU A 26 -29.44 16.71 3.51
N THR A 27 -30.72 16.82 3.88
CA THR A 27 -31.74 15.80 3.64
C THR A 27 -33.08 16.41 3.21
N GLY A 28 -34.04 15.56 2.83
CA GLY A 28 -35.40 15.93 2.46
C GLY A 28 -35.63 16.10 0.96
N ARG A 29 -34.58 16.27 0.14
CA ARG A 29 -34.72 16.52 -1.30
C ARG A 29 -34.38 15.33 -2.21
N LEU A 30 -33.25 14.68 -1.98
CA LEU A 30 -32.74 13.62 -2.86
C LEU A 30 -33.11 12.23 -2.32
N ALA A 31 -33.30 11.28 -3.24
CA ALA A 31 -33.55 9.86 -2.93
C ALA A 31 -34.64 9.61 -1.87
N GLN A 32 -35.73 10.39 -1.90
CA GLN A 32 -36.84 10.36 -0.91
C GLN A 32 -37.52 8.98 -0.73
N GLN A 33 -37.32 8.05 -1.66
CA GLN A 33 -37.83 6.68 -1.56
C GLN A 33 -36.99 5.78 -0.64
N ALA A 34 -35.73 6.14 -0.37
CA ALA A 34 -34.90 5.41 0.57
C ALA A 34 -35.43 5.58 2.01
N GLN A 35 -35.13 4.61 2.87
CA GLN A 35 -35.43 4.74 4.29
C GLN A 35 -34.69 5.93 4.89
N GLY A 36 -33.44 6.18 4.53
CA GLY A 36 -32.75 7.42 4.85
C GLY A 36 -31.85 7.87 3.71
N ALA A 37 -31.77 9.18 3.47
CA ALA A 37 -30.94 9.75 2.41
C ALA A 37 -30.34 11.09 2.86
N VAL A 38 -29.02 11.22 2.72
CA VAL A 38 -28.27 12.43 3.08
C VAL A 38 -27.30 12.76 1.95
N ALA A 39 -27.32 14.00 1.49
CA ALA A 39 -26.23 14.59 0.74
C ALA A 39 -25.23 15.21 1.72
N ALA A 40 -23.98 14.76 1.69
CA ALA A 40 -22.90 15.33 2.49
C ALA A 40 -21.98 16.14 1.58
N TYR A 41 -21.56 17.31 2.06
CA TYR A 41 -20.68 18.22 1.35
C TYR A 41 -19.43 18.48 2.18
N LEU A 42 -18.30 18.63 1.51
CA LEU A 42 -17.07 19.19 2.07
C LEU A 42 -16.73 20.44 1.29
N ASP A 43 -16.65 21.56 2.01
CA ASP A 43 -16.36 22.91 1.47
C ASP A 43 -17.24 23.29 0.26
N GLU A 44 -18.50 22.85 0.27
CA GLU A 44 -19.52 23.05 -0.78
C GLU A 44 -19.24 22.40 -2.15
N GLU A 45 -17.98 22.15 -2.51
CA GLU A 45 -17.59 21.65 -3.83
C GLU A 45 -17.62 20.12 -3.94
N THR A 46 -17.18 19.39 -2.92
CA THR A 46 -17.25 17.93 -2.91
C THR A 46 -18.60 17.49 -2.37
N MET A 47 -19.34 16.66 -3.12
CA MET A 47 -20.69 16.21 -2.78
C MET A 47 -20.82 14.69 -2.93
N LEU A 48 -21.25 14.05 -1.84
CA LEU A 48 -21.63 12.63 -1.79
C LEU A 48 -23.12 12.51 -1.52
N LEU A 49 -23.80 11.59 -2.20
CA LEU A 49 -25.14 11.16 -1.82
C LEU A 49 -25.06 9.78 -1.16
N SER A 50 -25.51 9.67 0.08
CA SER A 50 -25.69 8.39 0.76
C SER A 50 -27.17 8.05 0.90
N ALA A 51 -27.55 6.85 0.49
CA ALA A 51 -28.91 6.33 0.62
C ALA A 51 -28.88 4.97 1.33
N THR A 52 -29.56 4.90 2.49
CA THR A 52 -29.72 3.69 3.29
C THR A 52 -31.11 3.10 3.04
N SER A 53 -31.14 1.84 2.64
CA SER A 53 -32.36 1.07 2.44
C SER A 53 -32.34 -0.23 3.23
N ALA A 54 -33.53 -0.69 3.62
CA ALA A 54 -33.70 -1.95 4.34
C ALA A 54 -34.82 -2.80 3.74
N SER A 55 -34.63 -4.12 3.66
CA SER A 55 -35.67 -5.04 3.24
C SER A 55 -36.83 -5.04 4.23
N LYS A 56 -38.06 -5.24 3.73
CA LYS A 56 -39.25 -5.38 4.59
C LYS A 56 -39.24 -6.68 5.38
N HIS A 57 -38.72 -7.75 4.77
CA HIS A 57 -38.66 -9.08 5.37
C HIS A 57 -37.22 -9.46 5.70
N PRO A 58 -36.98 -10.13 6.84
CA PRO A 58 -35.68 -10.69 7.17
C PRO A 58 -35.28 -11.80 6.19
N LYS A 59 -33.98 -12.08 6.12
CA LYS A 59 -33.44 -13.22 5.36
C LYS A 59 -33.25 -14.41 6.30
N ASP A 60 -34.24 -15.29 6.35
CA ASP A 60 -34.25 -16.42 7.30
C ASP A 60 -33.09 -17.41 7.06
N ASN A 61 -32.57 -17.49 5.83
CA ASN A 61 -31.50 -18.40 5.44
C ASN A 61 -30.09 -17.91 5.84
N PHE A 62 -29.95 -16.70 6.38
CA PHE A 62 -28.65 -16.18 6.81
C PHE A 62 -28.49 -16.30 8.33
N ASP A 63 -27.31 -16.74 8.74
CA ASP A 63 -26.84 -16.81 10.13
C ASP A 63 -26.00 -15.58 10.53
N PHE A 64 -25.91 -14.57 9.65
CA PHE A 64 -25.19 -13.32 9.85
C PHE A 64 -26.06 -12.11 9.48
N PHE A 65 -25.66 -10.92 9.92
CA PHE A 65 -26.31 -9.66 9.56
C PHE A 65 -25.93 -9.23 8.12
N PRO A 66 -26.88 -9.23 7.15
CA PRO A 66 -26.61 -8.90 5.76
C PRO A 66 -26.56 -7.38 5.52
N LEU A 67 -25.49 -6.74 6.03
CA LEU A 67 -25.12 -5.37 5.69
C LEU A 67 -24.23 -5.36 4.45
N THR A 68 -24.65 -4.57 3.45
CA THR A 68 -23.86 -4.28 2.25
C THR A 68 -23.62 -2.77 2.15
N VAL A 69 -22.36 -2.39 1.98
CA VAL A 69 -21.95 -1.01 1.68
C VAL A 69 -21.37 -0.97 0.27
N ASP A 70 -21.84 -0.05 -0.56
CA ASP A 70 -21.36 0.17 -1.92
C ASP A 70 -21.01 1.64 -2.14
N VAL A 71 -19.84 1.88 -2.73
CA VAL A 71 -19.33 3.20 -3.09
C VAL A 71 -19.25 3.26 -4.61
N GLU A 72 -20.04 4.14 -5.20
CA GLU A 72 -20.17 4.36 -6.63
C GLU A 72 -19.44 5.66 -7.00
N GLU A 73 -18.22 5.50 -7.53
CA GLU A 73 -17.47 6.59 -8.13
C GLU A 73 -18.04 6.90 -9.52
N ARG A 74 -18.45 8.15 -9.76
CA ARG A 74 -18.92 8.59 -11.07
C ARG A 74 -17.86 9.48 -11.69
N SER A 75 -17.39 9.16 -12.90
CA SER A 75 -16.31 9.94 -13.52
C SER A 75 -16.71 11.39 -13.80
N TYR A 76 -18.02 11.64 -13.97
CA TYR A 76 -18.54 13.01 -14.08
C TYR A 76 -18.33 13.83 -12.81
N ALA A 77 -18.11 13.21 -11.64
CA ALA A 77 -17.85 13.93 -10.40
C ALA A 77 -16.58 14.79 -10.48
N ALA A 78 -15.60 14.33 -11.27
CA ALA A 78 -14.38 15.06 -11.62
C ALA A 78 -14.43 15.68 -13.03
N GLY A 79 -15.60 15.73 -13.67
CA GLY A 79 -15.78 16.25 -15.03
C GLY A 79 -15.13 15.42 -16.14
N LYS A 80 -14.90 14.11 -15.91
CA LYS A 80 -14.21 13.21 -16.85
C LYS A 80 -15.16 12.19 -17.49
N ILE A 81 -14.82 11.75 -18.71
CA ILE A 81 -15.39 10.55 -19.33
C ILE A 81 -14.47 9.37 -18.97
N PRO A 82 -14.99 8.20 -18.54
CA PRO A 82 -14.16 7.05 -18.19
C PRO A 82 -13.17 6.65 -19.29
N GLY A 83 -11.96 6.27 -18.91
CA GLY A 83 -10.91 5.77 -19.80
C GLY A 83 -11.19 4.37 -20.36
N SER A 84 -12.16 3.65 -19.77
CA SER A 84 -12.56 2.32 -20.18
C SER A 84 -13.02 2.26 -21.66
N PHE A 85 -12.85 1.10 -22.30
CA PHE A 85 -13.25 0.90 -23.71
C PHE A 85 -14.71 1.29 -24.00
N PHE A 86 -15.60 1.06 -23.03
CA PHE A 86 -17.03 1.37 -23.14
C PHE A 86 -17.40 2.81 -22.77
N ARG A 87 -16.43 3.64 -22.32
CA ARG A 87 -16.68 5.01 -21.81
C ARG A 87 -17.74 5.05 -20.71
N ARG A 88 -17.75 4.00 -19.88
CA ARG A 88 -18.68 3.79 -18.76
C ARG A 88 -17.92 3.23 -17.56
N GLU A 89 -18.36 3.59 -16.36
CA GLU A 89 -17.85 3.00 -15.12
C GLU A 89 -18.06 1.48 -15.13
N GLY A 90 -17.00 0.75 -14.74
CA GLY A 90 -16.96 -0.70 -14.76
C GLY A 90 -17.03 -1.29 -13.36
N ARG A 91 -16.13 -2.24 -13.07
CA ARG A 91 -15.95 -2.76 -11.71
C ARG A 91 -15.55 -1.62 -10.76
N PRO A 92 -15.92 -1.67 -9.48
CA PRO A 92 -15.43 -0.73 -8.47
C PRO A 92 -13.91 -0.65 -8.46
N SER A 93 -13.38 0.57 -8.28
CA SER A 93 -11.96 0.81 -8.12
C SER A 93 -11.45 0.21 -6.80
N THR A 94 -10.13 0.10 -6.66
CA THR A 94 -9.52 -0.35 -5.39
C THR A 94 -9.88 0.62 -4.26
N GLU A 95 -9.82 1.92 -4.52
CA GLU A 95 -10.21 2.98 -3.60
C GLU A 95 -11.67 2.85 -3.15
N ALA A 96 -12.62 2.72 -4.08
CA ALA A 96 -14.03 2.52 -3.75
C ALA A 96 -14.25 1.30 -2.85
N ILE A 97 -13.57 0.17 -3.13
CA ILE A 97 -13.64 -1.04 -2.30
C ILE A 97 -13.07 -0.81 -0.89
N LEU A 98 -11.97 -0.07 -0.78
CA LEU A 98 -11.37 0.30 0.50
C LEU A 98 -12.29 1.22 1.29
N VAL A 99 -12.91 2.21 0.65
CA VAL A 99 -13.90 3.10 1.29
C VAL A 99 -15.13 2.31 1.75
N CYS A 100 -15.63 1.35 0.96
CA CYS A 100 -16.69 0.44 1.44
C CYS A 100 -16.31 -0.24 2.76
N ARG A 101 -15.05 -0.69 2.90
CA ARG A 101 -14.55 -1.31 4.12
C ARG A 101 -14.41 -0.30 5.26
N LEU A 102 -13.90 0.89 4.99
CA LEU A 102 -13.77 1.97 5.98
C LEU A 102 -15.12 2.38 6.57
N ILE A 103 -16.20 2.29 5.79
CA ILE A 103 -17.58 2.55 6.25
C ILE A 103 -18.15 1.34 6.99
N ASP A 104 -18.04 0.13 6.43
CA ASP A 104 -18.63 -1.08 7.00
C ASP A 104 -18.10 -1.38 8.41
N ARG A 105 -16.77 -1.28 8.61
CA ARG A 105 -16.08 -1.62 9.86
C ARG A 105 -16.66 -0.92 11.10
N PRO A 106 -16.81 0.42 11.14
CA PRO A 106 -17.40 1.10 12.30
C PRO A 106 -18.94 1.00 12.35
N LEU A 107 -19.64 0.96 11.20
CA LEU A 107 -21.12 0.95 11.19
C LEU A 107 -21.70 -0.42 11.60
N ARG A 108 -21.12 -1.52 11.13
CA ARG A 108 -21.62 -2.89 11.37
C ARG A 108 -21.87 -3.22 12.85
N PRO A 109 -20.94 -2.98 13.79
CA PRO A 109 -21.16 -3.30 15.21
C PRO A 109 -22.21 -2.39 15.88
N SER A 110 -22.62 -1.29 15.23
CA SER A 110 -23.57 -0.34 15.82
C SER A 110 -25.03 -0.67 15.52
N PHE A 111 -25.31 -1.71 14.72
CA PHE A 111 -26.67 -2.24 14.56
C PHE A 111 -27.03 -3.17 15.71
N VAL A 112 -28.32 -3.21 16.07
CA VAL A 112 -28.81 -4.16 17.08
C VAL A 112 -28.47 -5.60 16.72
N GLU A 113 -28.06 -6.38 17.73
CA GLU A 113 -27.74 -7.79 17.55
C GLU A 113 -28.97 -8.58 17.08
N GLY A 114 -28.74 -9.56 16.20
CA GLY A 114 -29.79 -10.42 15.66
C GLY A 114 -30.59 -9.81 14.50
N LEU A 115 -30.25 -8.61 14.03
CA LEU A 115 -30.87 -8.04 12.83
C LEU A 115 -30.55 -8.91 11.60
N ARG A 116 -31.60 -9.40 10.90
CA ARG A 116 -31.48 -10.23 9.68
C ARG A 116 -32.10 -9.60 8.43
N ASN A 117 -32.60 -8.38 8.55
CA ASN A 117 -33.03 -7.61 7.38
C ASN A 117 -31.80 -7.20 6.57
N GLU A 118 -31.93 -7.31 5.24
CA GLU A 118 -30.92 -6.84 4.30
C GLU A 118 -30.87 -5.32 4.37
N VAL A 119 -29.72 -4.79 4.78
CA VAL A 119 -29.47 -3.36 4.84
C VAL A 119 -28.43 -3.03 3.79
N GLN A 120 -28.76 -2.10 2.91
CA GLN A 120 -27.85 -1.60 1.88
C GLN A 120 -27.63 -0.11 2.06
N ILE A 121 -26.36 0.29 2.11
CA ILE A 121 -25.94 1.69 2.13
C ILE A 121 -25.19 1.95 0.83
N VAL A 122 -25.76 2.81 -0.02
CA VAL A 122 -25.15 3.17 -1.30
C VAL A 122 -24.68 4.62 -1.23
N ILE A 123 -23.37 4.82 -1.37
CA ILE A 123 -22.73 6.13 -1.44
C ILE A 123 -22.38 6.39 -2.90
N THR A 124 -22.84 7.49 -3.46
CA THR A 124 -22.47 7.94 -4.81
C THR A 124 -21.69 9.23 -4.72
N VAL A 125 -20.48 9.25 -5.30
CA VAL A 125 -19.68 10.48 -5.47
C VAL A 125 -20.26 11.27 -6.63
N LEU A 126 -20.93 12.39 -6.34
CA LEU A 126 -21.61 13.21 -7.33
C LEU A 126 -20.74 14.38 -7.82
N SER A 127 -19.91 14.91 -6.94
CA SER A 127 -18.88 15.91 -7.27
C SER A 127 -17.70 15.72 -6.34
N ILE A 128 -16.49 15.91 -6.85
CA ILE A 128 -15.27 15.93 -6.06
C ILE A 128 -14.41 17.09 -6.54
N ALA A 129 -14.05 17.97 -5.60
CA ALA A 129 -13.09 19.02 -5.92
C ALA A 129 -11.71 18.39 -6.21
N PRO A 130 -10.89 18.99 -7.08
CA PRO A 130 -9.50 18.57 -7.21
C PRO A 130 -8.81 18.64 -5.85
N ASP A 131 -7.80 17.78 -5.64
CA ASP A 131 -6.99 17.79 -4.42
C ASP A 131 -7.71 17.32 -3.13
N GLU A 132 -8.89 16.70 -3.27
CA GLU A 132 -9.70 16.22 -2.14
C GLU A 132 -9.75 14.69 -2.00
N PHE A 133 -9.93 14.24 -0.75
CA PHE A 133 -10.32 12.86 -0.42
C PHE A 133 -11.78 12.82 -0.01
N TYR A 134 -12.53 11.82 -0.49
CA TYR A 134 -13.94 11.66 -0.17
C TYR A 134 -14.23 10.61 0.91
N ASP A 135 -13.22 9.82 1.32
CA ASP A 135 -13.35 8.65 2.17
C ASP A 135 -13.93 8.95 3.56
N ALA A 136 -13.37 9.93 4.28
CA ALA A 136 -13.86 10.34 5.59
C ALA A 136 -15.26 10.95 5.49
N LEU A 137 -15.54 11.75 4.45
CA LEU A 137 -16.87 12.32 4.22
C LEU A 137 -17.90 11.21 3.95
N ALA A 138 -17.50 10.13 3.26
CA ALA A 138 -18.36 8.99 2.98
C ALA A 138 -18.79 8.23 4.23
N ILE A 139 -17.91 8.09 5.24
CA ILE A 139 -18.27 7.54 6.57
C ILE A 139 -19.38 8.39 7.21
N ASN A 140 -19.20 9.71 7.22
CA ASN A 140 -20.19 10.61 7.80
C ASN A 140 -21.51 10.59 7.04
N ALA A 141 -21.48 10.55 5.69
CA ALA A 141 -22.67 10.46 4.86
C ALA A 141 -23.46 9.16 5.11
N ALA A 142 -22.75 8.03 5.19
CA ALA A 142 -23.32 6.71 5.48
C ALA A 142 -23.93 6.63 6.88
N SER A 143 -23.25 7.18 7.89
CA SER A 143 -23.79 7.28 9.24
C SER A 143 -25.05 8.15 9.27
N ALA A 144 -25.00 9.35 8.69
CA ALA A 144 -26.11 10.29 8.71
C ALA A 144 -27.36 9.74 8.00
N SER A 145 -27.19 9.11 6.83
CA SER A 145 -28.31 8.48 6.10
C SER A 145 -28.90 7.31 6.88
N THR A 146 -28.07 6.54 7.59
CA THR A 146 -28.52 5.41 8.42
C THR A 146 -29.21 5.89 9.69
N GLN A 147 -28.70 6.95 10.33
CA GLN A 147 -29.29 7.52 11.54
C GLN A 147 -30.73 7.98 11.30
N ILE A 148 -31.02 8.56 10.14
CA ILE A 148 -32.37 9.05 9.82
C ILE A 148 -33.30 7.97 9.24
N SER A 149 -32.80 6.75 9.03
CA SER A 149 -33.53 5.73 8.27
C SER A 149 -34.63 5.02 9.06
N GLY A 150 -34.66 5.19 10.38
CA GLY A 150 -35.54 4.43 11.29
C GLY A 150 -35.08 2.98 11.49
N LEU A 151 -33.81 2.67 11.21
CA LEU A 151 -33.19 1.39 11.56
C LEU A 151 -32.76 1.40 13.04
N PRO A 152 -32.72 0.23 13.71
CA PRO A 152 -32.19 0.10 15.07
C PRO A 152 -30.65 0.18 15.05
N PHE A 153 -30.15 1.42 14.96
CA PHE A 153 -28.75 1.77 14.80
C PHE A 153 -28.31 2.74 15.92
N SER A 154 -27.21 2.40 16.59
CA SER A 154 -26.66 3.10 17.77
C SER A 154 -25.64 4.17 17.39
N GLY A 155 -25.93 4.94 16.34
CA GLY A 155 -25.14 6.09 15.92
C GLY A 155 -25.61 7.42 16.52
N PRO A 156 -25.13 8.56 15.99
CA PRO A 156 -24.29 8.69 14.81
C PRO A 156 -22.82 8.30 15.06
N ILE A 157 -22.15 7.89 13.98
CA ILE A 157 -20.71 7.66 13.90
C ILE A 157 -20.11 8.75 13.03
N ALA A 158 -19.00 9.34 13.44
CA ALA A 158 -18.26 10.27 12.59
C ALA A 158 -16.90 9.70 12.21
N GLY A 159 -16.49 9.96 10.98
CA GLY A 159 -15.16 9.67 10.45
C GLY A 159 -14.38 10.96 10.18
N VAL A 160 -13.10 10.99 10.51
CA VAL A 160 -12.22 12.11 10.21
C VAL A 160 -10.88 11.58 9.69
N ARG A 161 -10.36 12.18 8.62
CA ARG A 161 -8.97 12.01 8.19
C ARG A 161 -8.14 13.12 8.81
N LEU A 162 -7.03 12.77 9.43
CA LEU A 162 -6.05 13.68 10.01
C LEU A 162 -4.70 13.51 9.33
N ALA A 163 -3.96 14.60 9.15
CA ALA A 163 -2.54 14.55 8.79
C ALA A 163 -1.70 15.29 9.82
N LEU A 164 -0.54 14.72 10.17
CA LEU A 164 0.44 15.38 11.03
C LEU A 164 1.42 16.18 10.19
N ILE A 165 1.29 17.50 10.19
CA ILE A 165 2.20 18.42 9.52
C ILE A 165 3.24 18.93 10.54
N PRO A 166 4.55 18.67 10.31
CA PRO A 166 5.61 19.20 11.15
C PRO A 166 5.62 20.72 11.17
N GLY A 167 5.99 21.30 12.32
CA GLY A 167 6.16 22.75 12.46
C GLY A 167 7.51 23.27 11.96
N ASN A 168 8.45 22.37 11.61
CA ASN A 168 9.78 22.66 11.07
C ASN A 168 10.57 23.74 11.86
N GLY A 169 10.39 23.75 13.19
CA GLY A 169 11.04 24.71 14.11
C GLY A 169 10.49 26.14 14.06
N GLN A 170 9.54 26.45 13.17
CA GLN A 170 8.86 27.75 13.10
C GLN A 170 7.55 27.75 13.90
N HIS A 171 6.89 26.60 13.97
CA HIS A 171 5.65 26.38 14.69
C HIS A 171 5.68 25.06 15.44
N ALA A 172 4.63 24.78 16.24
CA ALA A 172 4.41 23.43 16.76
C ALA A 172 3.91 22.50 15.64
N ASP A 173 4.21 21.21 15.77
CA ASP A 173 3.62 20.16 14.93
C ASP A 173 2.10 20.17 15.12
N GLN A 174 1.37 19.89 14.03
CA GLN A 174 -0.08 20.05 14.05
C GLN A 174 -0.79 18.94 13.30
N TRP A 175 -1.76 18.33 13.97
CA TRP A 175 -2.77 17.47 13.34
C TRP A 175 -3.86 18.35 12.70
N ILE A 176 -4.08 18.18 11.40
CA ILE A 176 -5.11 18.90 10.65
C ILE A 176 -6.19 17.94 10.17
N ALA A 177 -7.46 18.33 10.25
CA ALA A 177 -8.61 17.55 9.82
C ALA A 177 -8.99 17.82 8.37
N PHE A 178 -9.39 16.75 7.65
CA PHE A 178 -9.68 16.77 6.22
C PHE A 178 -8.56 17.45 5.42
N PRO A 179 -7.30 16.95 5.52
CA PRO A 179 -6.20 17.48 4.74
C PRO A 179 -6.49 17.34 3.24
N LYS A 180 -5.99 18.28 2.46
CA LYS A 180 -5.91 18.14 1.00
C LYS A 180 -4.79 17.19 0.61
N ALA A 181 -4.85 16.62 -0.59
CA ALA A 181 -3.81 15.70 -1.06
C ALA A 181 -2.43 16.37 -1.15
N SER A 182 -2.37 17.62 -1.60
CA SER A 182 -1.16 18.45 -1.61
C SER A 182 -0.55 18.66 -0.23
N GLN A 183 -1.37 18.71 0.83
CA GLN A 183 -0.87 18.86 2.21
C GLN A 183 -0.21 17.58 2.74
N LEU A 184 -0.49 16.42 2.14
CA LEU A 184 0.18 15.16 2.52
C LEU A 184 1.64 15.12 2.07
N GLU A 185 2.05 15.95 1.11
CA GLU A 185 3.46 16.09 0.71
C GLU A 185 4.32 16.63 1.85
N GLU A 186 3.72 17.42 2.75
CA GLU A 186 4.36 18.00 3.93
C GLU A 186 4.08 17.22 5.21
N ALA A 187 3.27 16.16 5.17
CA ALA A 187 2.86 15.42 6.35
C ALA A 187 3.77 14.20 6.61
N VAL A 188 3.99 13.88 7.89
CA VAL A 188 4.73 12.67 8.31
C VAL A 188 3.80 11.51 8.67
N PHE A 189 2.49 11.73 8.75
CA PHE A 189 1.52 10.69 9.06
C PHE A 189 0.13 11.07 8.56
N ASP A 190 -0.61 10.10 8.04
CA ASP A 190 -2.01 10.20 7.59
C ASP A 190 -2.85 9.16 8.33
N LEU A 191 -3.97 9.59 8.91
CA LEU A 191 -4.73 8.87 9.91
C LEU A 191 -6.23 9.08 9.72
N THR A 192 -6.95 8.04 9.31
CA THR A 192 -8.41 8.01 9.28
C THR A 192 -8.95 7.33 10.54
N VAL A 193 -9.76 8.04 11.32
CA VAL A 193 -10.38 7.56 12.56
C VAL A 193 -11.89 7.68 12.45
N ALA A 194 -12.61 6.62 12.85
CA ALA A 194 -14.04 6.69 13.06
C ALA A 194 -14.41 6.36 14.51
N GLY A 195 -15.40 7.07 15.03
CA GLY A 195 -15.84 6.92 16.41
C GLY A 195 -17.23 7.49 16.66
N ARG A 196 -17.73 7.25 17.87
CA ARG A 196 -19.01 7.77 18.35
C ARG A 196 -18.84 8.44 19.71
N VAL A 197 -19.77 9.32 20.03
CA VAL A 197 -19.82 9.96 21.34
C VAL A 197 -20.56 9.04 22.31
N LEU A 198 -19.96 8.72 23.45
CA LEU A 198 -20.60 7.93 24.49
C LEU A 198 -21.61 8.77 25.27
N THR A 199 -22.57 8.10 25.91
CA THR A 199 -23.50 8.73 26.86
C THR A 199 -23.18 8.19 28.25
N ASN A 200 -22.95 9.08 29.21
CA ASN A 200 -22.72 8.72 30.60
C ASN A 200 -23.99 8.16 31.24
N ALA A 201 -23.85 7.45 32.37
CA ALA A 201 -24.98 6.86 33.09
C ALA A 201 -26.03 7.89 33.57
N ASP A 202 -25.63 9.16 33.73
CA ASP A 202 -26.49 10.28 34.09
C ASP A 202 -27.15 10.97 32.87
N GLY A 203 -26.90 10.47 31.66
CA GLY A 203 -27.42 11.03 30.41
C GLY A 203 -26.61 12.19 29.83
N SER A 204 -25.51 12.59 30.48
CA SER A 204 -24.60 13.60 29.93
C SER A 204 -23.71 13.06 28.81
N GLU A 205 -23.17 13.95 28.00
CA GLU A 205 -22.24 13.60 26.93
C GLU A 205 -20.92 13.08 27.52
N GLY A 206 -20.50 11.89 27.09
CA GLY A 206 -19.29 11.22 27.54
C GLY A 206 -18.09 11.46 26.62
N ASP A 207 -17.06 10.62 26.78
CA ASP A 207 -15.89 10.65 25.90
C ASP A 207 -16.22 10.10 24.50
N VAL A 208 -15.35 10.38 23.54
CA VAL A 208 -15.41 9.80 22.19
C VAL A 208 -14.76 8.43 22.22
N ALA A 209 -15.54 7.44 21.85
CA ALA A 209 -15.07 6.10 21.62
C ALA A 209 -14.60 5.89 20.18
N ILE A 210 -13.33 5.53 20.04
CA ILE A 210 -12.74 5.16 18.76
C ILE A 210 -13.17 3.74 18.41
N MET A 211 -13.74 3.56 17.22
CA MET A 211 -14.26 2.29 16.73
C MET A 211 -13.38 1.68 15.64
N MET A 212 -12.76 2.53 14.82
CA MET A 212 -11.95 2.11 13.69
C MET A 212 -10.81 3.10 13.48
N VAL A 213 -9.62 2.57 13.20
CA VAL A 213 -8.46 3.34 12.75
C VAL A 213 -7.87 2.69 11.50
N GLU A 214 -7.46 3.54 10.58
CA GLU A 214 -6.63 3.19 9.43
C GLU A 214 -5.60 4.31 9.24
N ALA A 215 -4.32 4.00 9.36
CA ALA A 215 -3.27 5.01 9.36
C ALA A 215 -2.00 4.54 8.65
N GLU A 216 -1.23 5.49 8.14
CA GLU A 216 0.06 5.27 7.49
C GLU A 216 1.03 6.43 7.71
N ALA A 217 2.33 6.14 7.66
CA ALA A 217 3.31 7.16 7.32
C ALA A 217 3.17 7.47 5.82
N THR A 218 3.38 8.73 5.43
CA THR A 218 3.33 9.15 4.03
C THR A 218 4.58 8.72 3.26
N GLU A 219 4.54 8.76 1.91
CA GLU A 219 5.71 8.53 1.05
C GLU A 219 6.86 9.52 1.35
N HIS A 220 6.53 10.74 1.76
CA HIS A 220 7.50 11.79 2.08
C HIS A 220 8.05 11.72 3.49
N SER A 221 7.44 10.91 4.36
CA SER A 221 7.77 10.83 5.79
C SER A 221 9.24 10.56 6.02
N TRP A 222 9.86 9.66 5.25
CA TRP A 222 11.27 9.35 5.40
C TRP A 222 12.15 10.61 5.24
N ASN A 223 11.95 11.36 4.14
CA ASN A 223 12.75 12.54 3.85
C ASN A 223 12.50 13.67 4.84
N LEU A 224 11.24 13.88 5.24
CA LEU A 224 10.88 14.87 6.25
C LEU A 224 11.54 14.54 7.60
N ILE A 225 11.52 13.27 8.02
CA ILE A 225 12.15 12.80 9.26
C ILE A 225 13.67 12.98 9.20
N GLN A 226 14.32 12.63 8.08
CA GLN A 226 15.76 12.88 7.90
C GLN A 226 16.08 14.38 7.89
N GLY A 227 15.14 15.23 7.46
CA GLY A 227 15.19 16.69 7.55
C GLY A 227 14.94 17.26 8.95
N GLY A 228 14.67 16.42 9.95
CA GLY A 228 14.45 16.83 11.34
C GLY A 228 12.99 16.92 11.78
N ALA A 229 12.04 16.46 10.95
CA ALA A 229 10.64 16.36 11.35
C ALA A 229 10.42 15.31 12.46
N VAL A 230 9.31 15.44 13.17
CA VAL A 230 8.90 14.50 14.20
C VAL A 230 8.69 13.09 13.62
N LYS A 231 9.20 12.08 14.34
CA LYS A 231 8.99 10.67 13.98
C LYS A 231 7.61 10.23 14.48
N PRO A 232 6.75 9.62 13.64
CA PRO A 232 5.46 9.09 14.08
C PRO A 232 5.66 7.77 14.84
N ASN A 233 6.16 7.88 16.08
CA ASN A 233 6.30 6.77 17.01
C ASN A 233 4.96 6.46 17.70
N GLU A 234 4.94 5.45 18.56
CA GLU A 234 3.74 4.99 19.25
C GLU A 234 3.03 6.10 20.05
N GLU A 235 3.80 7.02 20.65
CA GLU A 235 3.26 8.15 21.42
C GLU A 235 2.61 9.20 20.51
N VAL A 236 3.29 9.60 19.43
CA VAL A 236 2.78 10.58 18.46
C VAL A 236 1.50 10.08 17.79
N VAL A 237 1.44 8.78 17.45
CA VAL A 237 0.22 8.18 16.91
C VAL A 237 -0.91 8.23 17.94
N ALA A 238 -0.64 7.90 19.22
CA ALA A 238 -1.65 8.00 20.27
C ALA A 238 -2.16 9.44 20.45
N GLN A 239 -1.29 10.44 20.32
CA GLN A 239 -1.70 11.86 20.31
C GLN A 239 -2.63 12.18 19.13
N GLY A 240 -2.39 11.60 17.95
CA GLY A 240 -3.28 11.74 16.79
C GLY A 240 -4.69 11.20 17.03
N LEU A 241 -4.80 10.09 17.78
CA LEU A 241 -6.10 9.54 18.17
C LEU A 241 -6.86 10.47 19.13
N GLU A 242 -6.16 11.11 20.07
CA GLU A 242 -6.77 12.14 20.93
C GLU A 242 -7.14 13.40 20.14
N ALA A 243 -6.30 13.82 19.20
CA ALA A 243 -6.56 14.95 18.31
C ALA A 243 -7.80 14.75 17.42
N ALA A 244 -8.17 13.49 17.11
CA ALA A 244 -9.37 13.18 16.34
C ALA A 244 -10.68 13.40 17.12
N LYS A 245 -10.67 13.21 18.45
CA LYS A 245 -11.89 13.22 19.27
C LYS A 245 -12.68 14.53 19.18
N PRO A 246 -12.08 15.74 19.25
CA PRO A 246 -12.83 16.99 19.12
C PRO A 246 -13.56 17.12 17.77
N PHE A 247 -12.92 16.73 16.67
CA PHE A 247 -13.51 16.78 15.33
C PHE A 247 -14.66 15.77 15.18
N ILE A 248 -14.47 14.54 15.69
CA ILE A 248 -15.52 13.51 15.74
C ILE A 248 -16.73 14.02 16.50
N ARG A 249 -16.52 14.67 17.66
CA ARG A 249 -17.61 15.27 18.46
C ARG A 249 -18.40 16.31 17.67
N GLN A 250 -17.72 17.22 16.97
CA GLN A 250 -18.39 18.24 16.15
C GLN A 250 -19.21 17.63 15.01
N LEU A 251 -18.66 16.63 14.32
CA LEU A 251 -19.35 15.91 13.24
C LEU A 251 -20.56 15.12 13.74
N VAL A 252 -20.44 14.40 14.87
CA VAL A 252 -21.57 13.72 15.51
C VAL A 252 -22.65 14.73 15.93
N GLY A 253 -22.25 15.89 16.46
CA GLY A 253 -23.15 16.98 16.80
C GLY A 253 -23.99 17.44 15.60
N ALA A 254 -23.36 17.69 14.45
CA ALA A 254 -24.07 18.07 13.23
C ALA A 254 -25.02 16.96 12.72
N GLN A 255 -24.60 15.69 12.77
CA GLN A 255 -25.47 14.56 12.42
C GLN A 255 -26.69 14.45 13.35
N ASN A 256 -26.49 14.66 14.66
CA ASN A 256 -27.59 14.67 15.64
C ASN A 256 -28.60 15.80 15.37
N VAL A 257 -28.14 16.98 14.96
CA VAL A 257 -29.03 18.09 14.56
C VAL A 257 -29.91 17.68 13.37
N ILE A 258 -29.35 17.02 12.36
CA ILE A 258 -30.15 16.46 11.24
C ILE A 258 -31.14 15.40 11.73
N ALA A 259 -30.68 14.48 12.59
CA ALA A 259 -31.52 13.41 13.10
C ALA A 259 -32.73 13.95 13.89
N GLN A 260 -32.53 14.96 14.73
CA GLN A 260 -33.62 15.63 15.46
C GLN A 260 -34.67 16.27 14.53
N GLN A 261 -34.25 16.70 13.34
CA GLN A 261 -35.14 17.37 12.38
C GLN A 261 -35.83 16.40 11.41
N SER A 262 -35.29 15.20 11.19
CA SER A 262 -35.66 14.38 10.02
C SER A 262 -35.61 12.87 10.23
N ALA A 263 -35.15 12.38 11.38
CA ALA A 263 -35.10 10.94 11.62
C ALA A 263 -36.51 10.34 11.65
N LYS A 264 -36.68 9.23 10.93
CA LYS A 264 -37.88 8.41 11.02
C LYS A 264 -37.90 7.71 12.38
N ALA A 265 -39.11 7.47 12.90
CA ALA A 265 -39.27 6.64 14.09
C ALA A 265 -38.61 5.27 13.83
N ILE A 266 -37.90 4.75 14.82
CA ILE A 266 -37.30 3.42 14.74
C ILE A 266 -38.43 2.42 14.50
N ALA A 267 -38.37 1.73 13.36
CA ALA A 267 -39.35 0.73 13.02
C ALA A 267 -39.11 -0.56 13.82
N ASP A 268 -40.18 -1.32 14.03
CA ASP A 268 -40.11 -2.62 14.70
C ASP A 268 -39.57 -3.67 13.73
N TYR A 269 -38.27 -3.95 13.84
CA TYR A 269 -37.60 -5.00 13.09
C TYR A 269 -37.48 -6.26 13.96
N PRO A 270 -37.89 -7.43 13.45
CA PRO A 270 -37.70 -8.67 14.19
C PRO A 270 -36.20 -8.94 14.38
N VAL A 271 -35.82 -9.22 15.64
CA VAL A 271 -34.47 -9.61 16.00
C VAL A 271 -34.41 -11.11 16.24
N PHE A 272 -33.35 -11.73 15.73
CA PHE A 272 -33.10 -13.16 15.82
C PHE A 272 -31.83 -13.35 16.64
N LEU A 273 -32.00 -13.31 17.96
CA LEU A 273 -30.89 -13.50 18.87
C LEU A 273 -30.23 -14.86 18.61
N PRO A 274 -28.90 -14.98 18.74
CA PRO A 274 -28.22 -16.23 18.44
C PRO A 274 -28.65 -17.39 19.36
N TYR A 275 -29.09 -17.08 20.59
CA TYR A 275 -29.60 -18.04 21.57
C TYR A 275 -30.45 -17.38 22.66
N SER A 276 -31.31 -18.17 23.31
CA SER A 276 -31.99 -17.78 24.55
C SER A 276 -31.08 -17.95 25.77
N LYS A 277 -31.37 -17.21 26.86
CA LYS A 277 -30.66 -17.39 28.14
C LYS A 277 -30.78 -18.82 28.66
N ALA A 278 -31.97 -19.43 28.55
CA ALA A 278 -32.17 -20.81 29.00
C ALA A 278 -31.33 -21.81 28.19
N THR A 279 -31.19 -21.60 26.88
CA THR A 279 -30.30 -22.39 26.02
C THR A 279 -28.85 -22.22 26.46
N TYR A 280 -28.41 -20.97 26.68
CA TYR A 280 -27.06 -20.68 27.16
C TYR A 280 -26.77 -21.38 28.49
N ASP A 281 -27.64 -21.23 29.49
CA ASP A 281 -27.45 -21.80 30.83
C ASP A 281 -27.34 -23.35 30.77
N ASN A 282 -28.15 -23.99 29.92
CA ASN A 282 -28.08 -25.44 29.70
C ASN A 282 -26.77 -25.88 29.02
N VAL A 283 -26.34 -25.17 27.98
CA VAL A 283 -25.09 -25.47 27.28
C VAL A 283 -23.89 -25.20 28.19
N ALA A 284 -23.90 -24.10 28.93
CA ALA A 284 -22.86 -23.76 29.90
C ALA A 284 -22.72 -24.83 30.96
N GLY A 285 -23.82 -25.28 31.57
CA GLY A 285 -23.80 -26.33 32.58
C GLY A 285 -23.33 -27.70 32.09
N LEU A 286 -23.37 -27.95 30.77
CA LEU A 286 -22.89 -29.19 30.15
C LEU A 286 -21.45 -29.09 29.64
N ALA A 287 -21.01 -27.90 29.23
CA ALA A 287 -19.76 -27.72 28.49
C ALA A 287 -18.64 -27.02 29.28
N TYR A 288 -18.97 -26.14 30.24
CA TYR A 288 -18.01 -25.19 30.82
C TYR A 288 -16.78 -25.87 31.43
N ASP A 289 -16.98 -26.84 32.32
CA ASP A 289 -15.88 -27.48 33.05
C ASP A 289 -14.97 -28.29 32.13
N GLU A 290 -15.54 -28.99 31.13
CA GLU A 290 -14.73 -29.70 30.13
C GLU A 290 -14.02 -28.73 29.18
N LEU A 291 -14.68 -27.64 28.78
CA LEU A 291 -14.09 -26.59 27.95
C LEU A 291 -12.86 -25.95 28.62
N VAL A 292 -12.88 -25.77 29.94
CA VAL A 292 -11.71 -25.27 30.69
C VAL A 292 -10.49 -26.16 30.46
N ASN A 293 -10.68 -27.48 30.38
CA ASN A 293 -9.59 -28.43 30.10
C ASN A 293 -9.21 -28.45 28.61
N VAL A 294 -10.20 -28.40 27.71
CA VAL A 294 -9.96 -28.37 26.25
C VAL A 294 -9.12 -27.15 25.87
N TYR A 295 -9.45 -25.97 26.40
CA TYR A 295 -8.71 -24.73 26.12
C TYR A 295 -7.35 -24.63 26.84
N GLN A 296 -6.89 -25.70 27.52
CA GLN A 296 -5.51 -25.87 27.99
C GLN A 296 -4.63 -26.65 27.02
N ILE A 297 -5.20 -27.30 26.00
CA ILE A 297 -4.46 -28.03 24.98
C ILE A 297 -3.75 -27.03 24.07
N ALA A 298 -2.42 -27.07 24.06
CA ALA A 298 -1.60 -26.11 23.31
C ALA A 298 -1.68 -26.33 21.78
N ASP A 299 -1.58 -27.59 21.34
CA ASP A 299 -1.65 -27.94 19.91
C ASP A 299 -3.02 -27.60 19.30
N LYS A 300 -3.01 -26.98 18.11
CA LYS A 300 -4.23 -26.50 17.46
C LYS A 300 -5.13 -27.65 17.02
N ILE A 301 -4.56 -28.68 16.39
CA ILE A 301 -5.35 -29.77 15.79
C ILE A 301 -5.91 -30.65 16.89
N GLU A 302 -5.11 -30.97 17.90
CA GLU A 302 -5.55 -31.71 19.08
C GLU A 302 -6.67 -30.97 19.81
N ARG A 303 -6.50 -29.66 20.04
CA ARG A 303 -7.54 -28.82 20.66
C ARG A 303 -8.81 -28.79 19.82
N GLN A 304 -8.71 -28.62 18.50
CA GLN A 304 -9.86 -28.60 17.59
C GLN A 304 -10.61 -29.92 17.63
N ASN A 305 -9.91 -31.05 17.56
CA ASN A 305 -10.51 -32.38 17.64
C ASN A 305 -11.20 -32.61 18.99
N ALA A 306 -10.57 -32.17 20.10
CA ALA A 306 -11.15 -32.28 21.44
C ALA A 306 -12.38 -31.38 21.61
N ASP A 307 -12.35 -30.15 21.10
CA ASP A 307 -13.49 -29.22 21.10
C ASP A 307 -14.64 -29.75 20.24
N ASP A 308 -14.36 -30.28 19.05
CA ASP A 308 -15.38 -30.87 18.18
C ASP A 308 -16.03 -32.10 18.83
N ALA A 309 -15.22 -32.99 19.41
CA ALA A 309 -15.74 -34.15 20.14
C ALA A 309 -16.59 -33.74 21.36
N LEU A 310 -16.18 -32.70 22.09
CA LEU A 310 -16.98 -32.17 23.21
C LEU A 310 -18.28 -31.54 22.70
N LYS A 311 -18.21 -30.72 21.66
CA LYS A 311 -19.36 -30.08 21.04
C LYS A 311 -20.39 -31.10 20.56
N GLU A 312 -19.97 -32.21 19.98
CA GLU A 312 -20.86 -33.31 19.60
C GLU A 312 -21.53 -33.96 20.83
N ARG A 313 -20.78 -34.25 21.89
CA ARG A 313 -21.33 -34.81 23.14
C ARG A 313 -22.33 -33.88 23.81
N VAL A 314 -21.99 -32.59 23.92
CA VAL A 314 -22.88 -31.58 24.52
C VAL A 314 -24.14 -31.42 23.67
N LYS A 315 -24.03 -31.45 22.34
CA LYS A 315 -25.19 -31.43 21.45
C LYS A 315 -26.08 -32.64 21.64
N ALA A 316 -25.50 -33.84 21.79
CA ALA A 316 -26.25 -35.05 22.07
C ALA A 316 -26.99 -34.97 23.42
N ALA A 317 -26.30 -34.55 24.49
CA ALA A 317 -26.91 -34.37 25.81
C ALA A 317 -28.02 -33.30 25.82
N LEU A 318 -27.84 -32.22 25.06
CA LEU A 318 -28.90 -31.22 24.86
C LEU A 318 -30.09 -31.81 24.08
N THR A 319 -29.84 -32.67 23.10
CA THR A 319 -30.88 -33.36 22.33
C THR A 319 -31.70 -34.28 23.24
N GLU A 320 -31.06 -35.06 24.12
CA GLU A 320 -31.76 -35.88 25.11
C GLU A 320 -32.64 -35.03 26.05
N LYS A 321 -32.16 -33.86 26.48
CA LYS A 321 -32.95 -32.93 27.29
C LYS A 321 -34.17 -32.38 26.55
N VAL A 322 -34.04 -32.12 25.25
CA VAL A 322 -35.13 -31.70 24.37
C VAL A 322 -36.14 -32.82 24.17
N GLU A 323 -35.69 -34.05 23.89
CA GLU A 323 -36.55 -35.22 23.76
C GLU A 323 -37.30 -35.56 25.06
N ALA A 324 -36.66 -35.33 26.21
CA ALA A 324 -37.26 -35.44 27.53
C ALA A 324 -38.24 -34.29 27.87
N GLY A 325 -38.38 -33.28 26.99
CA GLY A 325 -39.25 -32.12 27.19
C GLY A 325 -38.79 -31.16 28.29
N THR A 326 -37.54 -31.26 28.74
CA THR A 326 -36.96 -30.39 29.78
C THR A 326 -36.39 -29.09 29.22
N VAL A 327 -36.14 -29.05 27.92
CA VAL A 327 -35.61 -27.90 27.17
C VAL A 327 -36.40 -27.78 25.87
N ASP A 328 -36.59 -26.55 25.38
CA ASP A 328 -37.28 -26.28 24.12
C ASP A 328 -36.50 -26.83 22.91
N ALA A 329 -37.21 -27.35 21.91
CA ALA A 329 -36.62 -27.81 20.66
C ALA A 329 -35.81 -26.74 19.93
N GLU A 330 -36.13 -25.45 20.11
CA GLU A 330 -35.36 -24.33 19.57
C GLU A 330 -33.90 -24.29 20.12
N ALA A 331 -33.63 -24.90 21.26
CA ALA A 331 -32.27 -24.96 21.82
C ALA A 331 -31.28 -25.64 20.86
N LEU A 332 -31.72 -26.59 20.02
CA LEU A 332 -30.86 -27.30 19.08
C LEU A 332 -30.39 -26.42 17.92
N THR A 333 -31.22 -25.48 17.46
CA THR A 333 -30.84 -24.54 16.39
C THR A 333 -29.92 -23.44 16.93
N GLN A 334 -30.11 -23.07 18.20
CA GLN A 334 -29.33 -22.06 18.93
C GLN A 334 -28.00 -22.62 19.51
N PHE A 335 -27.86 -23.94 19.56
CA PHE A 335 -26.75 -24.64 20.23
C PHE A 335 -25.36 -24.11 19.83
N SER A 336 -25.08 -24.00 18.54
CA SER A 336 -23.75 -23.62 18.06
C SER A 336 -23.34 -22.23 18.53
N ALA A 337 -24.27 -21.28 18.57
CA ALA A 337 -24.01 -19.91 19.02
C ALA A 337 -23.87 -19.84 20.54
N ALA A 338 -24.70 -20.58 21.28
CA ALA A 338 -24.58 -20.72 22.73
C ALA A 338 -23.23 -21.33 23.12
N TYR A 339 -22.85 -22.46 22.50
CA TYR A 339 -21.57 -23.13 22.73
C TYR A 339 -20.39 -22.19 22.49
N LYS A 340 -20.37 -21.49 21.35
CA LYS A 340 -19.33 -20.49 21.03
C LYS A 340 -19.22 -19.40 22.10
N SER A 341 -20.35 -18.98 22.67
CA SER A 341 -20.38 -17.95 23.71
C SER A 341 -19.88 -18.48 25.06
N VAL A 342 -20.12 -19.75 25.38
CA VAL A 342 -19.49 -20.40 26.53
C VAL A 342 -17.98 -20.50 26.33
N SER A 343 -17.52 -20.95 25.15
CA SER A 343 -16.10 -20.99 24.80
C SER A 343 -15.43 -19.61 24.94
N LYS A 344 -16.12 -18.54 24.52
CA LYS A 344 -15.70 -17.15 24.68
C LYS A 344 -15.43 -16.82 26.15
N VAL A 345 -16.37 -17.13 27.04
CA VAL A 345 -16.26 -16.85 28.48
C VAL A 345 -15.11 -17.63 29.11
N VAL A 346 -14.97 -18.92 28.79
CA VAL A 346 -13.89 -19.78 29.29
C VAL A 346 -12.52 -19.23 28.89
N MET A 347 -12.33 -18.94 27.61
CA MET A 347 -11.06 -18.43 27.10
C MET A 347 -10.71 -17.06 27.71
N ARG A 348 -11.66 -16.11 27.72
CA ARG A 348 -11.43 -14.76 28.27
C ARG A 348 -11.14 -14.79 29.76
N GLY A 349 -11.90 -15.59 30.52
CA GLY A 349 -11.72 -15.74 31.96
C GLY A 349 -10.32 -16.25 32.31
N ARG A 350 -9.81 -17.22 31.53
CA ARG A 350 -8.44 -17.73 31.70
C ARG A 350 -7.40 -16.65 31.45
N VAL A 351 -7.49 -15.94 30.32
CA VAL A 351 -6.55 -14.87 29.96
C VAL A 351 -6.52 -13.77 31.03
N LEU A 352 -7.69 -13.31 31.49
CA LEU A 352 -7.80 -12.19 32.42
C LEU A 352 -7.42 -12.54 33.87
N ARG A 353 -7.58 -13.81 34.29
CA ARG A 353 -7.26 -14.26 35.66
C ARG A 353 -5.85 -14.83 35.79
N GLU A 354 -5.44 -15.65 34.82
CA GLU A 354 -4.18 -16.40 34.88
C GLU A 354 -3.08 -15.75 34.05
N GLY A 355 -3.41 -14.88 33.08
CA GLY A 355 -2.45 -14.33 32.13
C GLY A 355 -1.96 -15.35 31.10
N ILE A 356 -2.63 -16.50 30.98
CA ILE A 356 -2.26 -17.62 30.10
C ILE A 356 -3.27 -17.74 28.97
N ARG A 357 -2.74 -17.88 27.75
CA ARG A 357 -3.51 -17.98 26.50
C ARG A 357 -3.86 -19.41 26.13
N ILE A 358 -4.69 -19.57 25.09
CA ILE A 358 -5.22 -20.87 24.66
C ILE A 358 -4.14 -21.85 24.18
N ASP A 359 -3.00 -21.35 23.73
CA ASP A 359 -1.86 -22.15 23.30
C ASP A 359 -0.75 -22.24 24.36
N GLY A 360 -1.02 -21.79 25.58
CA GLY A 360 -0.09 -21.83 26.71
C GLY A 360 0.87 -20.64 26.81
N ARG A 361 0.87 -19.72 25.83
CA ARG A 361 1.69 -18.50 25.87
C ARG A 361 1.22 -17.50 26.93
N GLY A 362 2.14 -16.67 27.40
CA GLY A 362 1.82 -15.44 28.11
C GLY A 362 1.30 -14.34 27.17
N LEU A 363 0.86 -13.23 27.75
CA LEU A 363 0.25 -12.11 27.02
C LEU A 363 1.20 -11.46 25.99
N THR A 364 2.50 -11.46 26.26
CA THR A 364 3.52 -10.78 25.46
C THR A 364 4.25 -11.69 24.46
N ASP A 365 4.05 -13.00 24.56
CA ASP A 365 4.87 -13.97 23.84
C ASP A 365 4.51 -14.05 22.34
N ILE A 366 5.54 -14.13 21.52
CA ILE A 366 5.43 -14.32 20.07
C ILE A 366 5.53 -15.82 19.76
N ARG A 367 4.81 -16.29 18.75
CA ARG A 367 4.99 -17.66 18.24
C ARG A 367 6.39 -17.85 17.66
N PRO A 368 6.85 -19.10 17.49
CA PRO A 368 8.10 -19.38 16.78
C PRO A 368 8.15 -18.66 15.44
N LEU A 369 9.27 -17.98 15.19
CA LEU A 369 9.54 -17.21 13.99
C LEU A 369 10.55 -17.96 13.12
N ASP A 370 10.30 -17.98 11.83
CA ASP A 370 11.21 -18.49 10.82
C ASP A 370 11.14 -17.62 9.57
N ALA A 371 12.29 -17.41 8.94
CA ALA A 371 12.44 -16.51 7.81
C ALA A 371 13.51 -17.06 6.86
N GLU A 372 13.15 -17.17 5.59
CA GLU A 372 14.02 -17.68 4.53
C GLU A 372 13.87 -16.80 3.29
N VAL A 373 14.96 -16.56 2.57
CA VAL A 373 14.98 -15.87 1.27
C VAL A 373 15.39 -16.84 0.15
N GLN A 374 15.17 -16.46 -1.11
CA GLN A 374 15.57 -17.25 -2.28
C GLN A 374 14.91 -18.63 -2.41
N VAL A 375 13.65 -18.72 -1.97
CA VAL A 375 12.87 -19.98 -1.92
C VAL A 375 12.31 -20.43 -3.27
N ILE A 376 12.07 -19.51 -4.21
CA ILE A 376 11.57 -19.84 -5.56
C ILE A 376 12.69 -19.63 -6.59
N PRO A 377 12.96 -20.62 -7.48
CA PRO A 377 13.94 -20.44 -8.54
C PRO A 377 13.47 -19.42 -9.59
N ARG A 378 14.43 -18.71 -10.21
CA ARG A 378 14.27 -17.75 -11.34
C ARG A 378 13.56 -16.42 -11.07
N VAL A 379 12.71 -16.30 -10.05
CA VAL A 379 12.07 -15.03 -9.71
C VAL A 379 13.11 -14.00 -9.25
N HIS A 380 12.78 -12.71 -9.30
CA HIS A 380 13.77 -11.68 -8.99
C HIS A 380 14.11 -11.63 -7.50
N GLY A 381 13.10 -11.81 -6.65
CA GLY A 381 13.27 -12.09 -5.22
C GLY A 381 12.11 -12.90 -4.68
N SER A 382 12.39 -13.69 -3.65
CA SER A 382 11.36 -14.45 -2.94
C SER A 382 11.74 -14.68 -1.50
N ALA A 383 10.73 -14.85 -0.65
CA ALA A 383 10.93 -15.16 0.75
C ALA A 383 9.75 -15.95 1.34
N ILE A 384 10.04 -16.81 2.31
CA ILE A 384 9.03 -17.35 3.23
C ILE A 384 9.22 -16.64 4.56
N PHE A 385 8.12 -16.12 5.10
CA PHE A 385 8.04 -15.72 6.50
C PHE A 385 7.00 -16.60 7.19
N GLN A 386 7.42 -17.24 8.28
CA GLN A 386 6.57 -18.09 9.08
C GLN A 386 6.55 -17.63 10.53
N ARG A 387 5.34 -17.54 11.09
CA ARG A 387 5.09 -17.22 12.50
C ARG A 387 4.04 -18.18 13.04
N GLY A 388 4.51 -19.19 13.77
CA GLY A 388 3.71 -20.36 14.12
C GLY A 388 3.15 -21.04 12.86
N GLU A 389 1.83 -21.10 12.75
CA GLU A 389 1.12 -21.70 11.60
C GLU A 389 0.68 -20.67 10.55
N THR A 390 1.03 -19.38 10.73
CA THR A 390 0.86 -18.38 9.68
C THR A 390 2.11 -18.36 8.82
N GLN A 391 1.99 -18.72 7.54
CA GLN A 391 3.10 -18.80 6.60
C GLN A 391 2.74 -18.02 5.33
N ILE A 392 3.60 -17.07 4.96
CA ILE A 392 3.44 -16.23 3.78
C ILE A 392 4.64 -16.42 2.86
N LEU A 393 4.36 -16.65 1.58
CA LEU A 393 5.33 -16.64 0.50
C LEU A 393 5.27 -15.29 -0.20
N GLY A 394 6.32 -14.49 -0.05
CA GLY A 394 6.54 -13.24 -0.76
C GLY A 394 7.29 -13.47 -2.07
N VAL A 395 6.85 -12.83 -3.15
CA VAL A 395 7.53 -12.87 -4.45
C VAL A 395 7.58 -11.48 -5.05
N THR A 396 8.79 -11.02 -5.35
CA THR A 396 9.07 -9.72 -5.97
C THR A 396 9.38 -9.90 -7.45
N THR A 397 8.79 -9.03 -8.28
CA THR A 397 9.10 -8.89 -9.70
C THR A 397 9.38 -7.43 -10.00
N LEU A 398 10.43 -7.19 -10.77
CA LEU A 398 10.92 -5.88 -11.17
C LEU A 398 10.73 -5.70 -12.68
N ASN A 399 10.33 -4.51 -13.10
CA ASN A 399 10.22 -4.19 -14.52
C ASN A 399 10.44 -2.69 -14.76
N MET A 400 10.50 -2.29 -16.02
CA MET A 400 10.61 -0.89 -16.44
C MET A 400 9.43 -0.06 -15.91
N LEU A 401 9.65 1.23 -15.69
CA LEU A 401 8.63 2.17 -15.20
C LEU A 401 7.39 2.28 -16.11
N LYS A 402 7.48 1.95 -17.39
CA LYS A 402 6.29 1.85 -18.26
C LYS A 402 5.26 0.80 -17.82
N MET A 403 5.67 -0.16 -16.97
CA MET A 403 4.79 -1.19 -16.39
C MET A 403 4.09 -0.72 -15.11
N GLU A 404 4.28 0.53 -14.70
CA GLU A 404 3.48 1.16 -13.65
C GLU A 404 1.99 1.03 -13.96
N GLN A 405 1.22 0.73 -12.92
CA GLN A 405 -0.23 0.69 -13.06
C GLN A 405 -0.76 2.11 -13.26
N GLN A 406 -1.43 2.35 -14.38
CA GLN A 406 -2.25 3.53 -14.57
C GLN A 406 -3.54 3.37 -13.75
N ILE A 407 -3.88 4.40 -12.98
CA ILE A 407 -5.07 4.46 -12.15
C ILE A 407 -6.06 5.43 -12.82
N ASP A 408 -7.25 4.90 -13.13
CA ASP A 408 -8.39 5.66 -13.63
C ASP A 408 -9.50 5.60 -12.57
N SER A 409 -9.35 6.41 -11.51
CA SER A 409 -10.33 6.60 -10.43
C SER A 409 -10.52 8.10 -10.12
N LEU A 410 -11.28 8.40 -9.06
CA LEU A 410 -11.40 9.77 -8.54
C LEU A 410 -10.19 10.18 -7.68
N SER A 411 -9.26 9.27 -7.40
CA SER A 411 -8.02 9.56 -6.68
C SER A 411 -7.19 10.63 -7.38
N PRO A 412 -6.51 11.50 -6.62
CA PRO A 412 -5.42 12.31 -7.15
C PRO A 412 -4.26 11.47 -7.72
N VAL A 413 -4.09 10.23 -7.23
CA VAL A 413 -3.02 9.33 -7.67
C VAL A 413 -3.38 8.70 -9.02
N THR A 414 -2.58 8.99 -10.05
CA THR A 414 -2.83 8.54 -11.43
C THR A 414 -1.95 7.37 -11.87
N LYS A 415 -0.85 7.12 -11.15
CA LYS A 415 0.10 6.04 -11.44
C LYS A 415 0.60 5.41 -10.16
N LYS A 416 0.99 4.14 -10.24
CA LYS A 416 1.48 3.38 -9.11
C LYS A 416 2.67 2.51 -9.49
N ARG A 417 3.80 2.79 -8.83
CA ARG A 417 5.08 2.10 -9.01
C ARG A 417 5.22 0.84 -8.18
N TYR A 418 4.72 0.85 -6.96
CA TYR A 418 4.70 -0.31 -6.09
C TYR A 418 3.32 -0.95 -6.07
N LEU A 419 3.22 -2.19 -6.54
CA LEU A 419 1.97 -2.94 -6.62
C LEU A 419 2.01 -4.12 -5.66
N HIS A 420 1.22 -4.08 -4.59
CA HIS A 420 1.10 -5.22 -3.67
C HIS A 420 -0.18 -6.02 -3.96
N HIS A 421 -0.02 -7.27 -4.36
CA HIS A 421 -1.13 -8.21 -4.47
C HIS A 421 -1.09 -9.21 -3.33
N TYR A 422 -2.24 -9.46 -2.72
CA TYR A 422 -2.39 -10.40 -1.62
C TYR A 422 -3.42 -11.45 -2.00
N ASN A 423 -3.04 -12.72 -1.86
CA ASN A 423 -3.86 -13.88 -2.21
C ASN A 423 -4.10 -14.73 -0.96
N PHE A 424 -5.36 -15.16 -0.77
CA PHE A 424 -5.78 -16.00 0.35
C PHE A 424 -6.53 -17.24 -0.15
N PRO A 425 -5.82 -18.22 -0.70
CA PRO A 425 -6.44 -19.42 -1.25
C PRO A 425 -7.08 -20.28 -0.14
N PRO A 426 -8.15 -21.05 -0.43
CA PRO A 426 -8.87 -21.84 0.58
C PRO A 426 -8.00 -22.85 1.34
N TYR A 427 -6.94 -23.36 0.71
CA TYR A 427 -6.02 -24.30 1.36
C TYR A 427 -5.25 -23.67 2.53
N SER A 428 -5.16 -22.33 2.61
CA SER A 428 -4.49 -21.61 3.72
C SER A 428 -5.12 -21.91 5.07
N THR A 429 -6.41 -22.26 5.08
CA THR A 429 -7.17 -22.64 6.27
C THR A 429 -7.60 -24.11 6.24
N GLY A 430 -7.15 -24.89 5.25
CA GLY A 430 -7.58 -26.28 5.06
C GLY A 430 -9.01 -26.44 4.53
N GLU A 431 -9.58 -25.39 3.93
CA GLU A 431 -10.97 -25.39 3.44
C GLU A 431 -11.03 -25.52 1.91
N THR A 432 -12.25 -25.75 1.38
CA THR A 432 -12.54 -25.65 -0.06
C THR A 432 -13.30 -24.36 -0.36
N GLY A 433 -13.13 -23.79 -1.55
CA GLY A 433 -13.81 -22.55 -1.90
C GLY A 433 -13.51 -22.07 -3.32
N ARG A 434 -14.13 -20.95 -3.70
CA ARG A 434 -13.91 -20.33 -5.01
C ARG A 434 -12.51 -19.71 -5.08
N VAL A 435 -11.76 -20.07 -6.11
CA VAL A 435 -10.48 -19.45 -6.48
C VAL A 435 -10.69 -18.56 -7.71
N GLY A 436 -10.10 -17.37 -7.73
CA GLY A 436 -10.23 -16.43 -8.84
C GLY A 436 -10.07 -14.99 -8.40
N SER A 437 -11.04 -14.13 -8.73
CA SER A 437 -11.00 -12.70 -8.42
C SER A 437 -10.89 -12.45 -6.91
N PRO A 438 -10.04 -11.50 -6.48
CA PRO A 438 -9.82 -11.25 -5.08
C PRO A 438 -11.07 -10.69 -4.38
N LYS A 439 -11.28 -11.10 -3.13
CA LYS A 439 -12.36 -10.59 -2.28
C LYS A 439 -12.01 -9.19 -1.74
N ARG A 440 -13.03 -8.45 -1.27
CA ARG A 440 -12.82 -7.14 -0.61
C ARG A 440 -11.79 -7.24 0.54
N ARG A 441 -11.77 -8.35 1.29
CA ARG A 441 -10.80 -8.59 2.38
C ARG A 441 -9.36 -8.76 1.89
N GLU A 442 -9.17 -9.47 0.80
CA GLU A 442 -7.84 -9.67 0.22
C GLU A 442 -7.27 -8.34 -0.30
N ILE A 443 -8.10 -7.53 -0.96
CA ILE A 443 -7.74 -6.18 -1.39
C ILE A 443 -7.35 -5.30 -0.18
N GLY A 444 -8.15 -5.33 0.89
CA GLY A 444 -7.86 -4.57 2.10
C GLY A 444 -6.57 -5.01 2.81
N HIS A 445 -6.29 -6.31 2.89
CA HIS A 445 -5.04 -6.82 3.47
C HIS A 445 -3.83 -6.47 2.61
N GLY A 446 -3.94 -6.59 1.29
CA GLY A 446 -2.88 -6.21 0.36
C GLY A 446 -2.56 -4.72 0.46
N PHE A 447 -3.59 -3.87 0.51
CA PHE A 447 -3.41 -2.43 0.67
C PHE A 447 -2.75 -2.07 2.01
N LEU A 448 -3.15 -2.71 3.12
CA LEU A 448 -2.49 -2.47 4.42
C LEU A 448 -0.99 -2.83 4.37
N ALA A 449 -0.64 -3.96 3.76
CA ALA A 449 0.75 -4.37 3.62
C ALA A 449 1.53 -3.43 2.68
N GLU A 450 0.87 -2.91 1.66
CA GLU A 450 1.44 -1.97 0.72
C GLU A 450 1.82 -0.65 1.39
N ARG A 451 0.86 -0.01 2.07
CA ARG A 451 1.04 1.25 2.81
C ARG A 451 2.14 1.14 3.85
N ALA A 452 2.29 -0.03 4.48
CA ALA A 452 3.36 -0.27 5.44
C ALA A 452 4.78 -0.18 4.83
N LEU A 453 4.92 -0.44 3.52
CA LEU A 453 6.21 -0.51 2.83
C LEU A 453 6.51 0.73 1.99
N VAL A 454 5.50 1.42 1.47
CA VAL A 454 5.69 2.65 0.66
C VAL A 454 6.65 3.67 1.29
N PRO A 455 6.56 3.99 2.60
CA PRO A 455 7.42 5.01 3.23
C PRO A 455 8.92 4.68 3.22
N VAL A 456 9.29 3.41 3.07
CA VAL A 456 10.69 2.94 3.08
C VAL A 456 11.20 2.57 1.70
N LEU A 457 10.37 2.67 0.66
CA LEU A 457 10.82 2.41 -0.71
C LEU A 457 11.86 3.46 -1.14
N PRO A 458 12.85 3.06 -1.95
CA PRO A 458 13.75 4.00 -2.59
C PRO A 458 12.98 4.90 -3.56
N SER A 459 13.49 6.10 -3.75
CA SER A 459 12.94 7.04 -4.72
C SER A 459 12.97 6.45 -6.14
N ARG A 460 12.24 7.09 -7.05
CA ARG A 460 12.25 6.72 -8.46
C ARG A 460 13.65 6.83 -9.07
N ASP A 461 14.43 7.82 -8.65
CA ASP A 461 15.77 8.08 -9.17
C ASP A 461 16.79 7.10 -8.59
N GLU A 462 16.63 6.73 -7.32
CA GLU A 462 17.47 5.73 -6.65
C GLU A 462 17.27 4.32 -7.22
N PHE A 463 16.04 3.98 -7.62
CA PHE A 463 15.71 2.65 -8.10
C PHE A 463 14.62 2.67 -9.19
N PRO A 464 14.95 2.95 -10.46
CA PRO A 464 13.96 3.24 -11.52
C PRO A 464 13.23 2.00 -12.08
N TYR A 465 12.48 1.31 -11.20
CA TYR A 465 11.74 0.09 -11.49
C TYR A 465 10.29 0.17 -11.02
N ALA A 466 9.37 -0.34 -11.83
CA ALA A 466 8.08 -0.79 -11.33
C ALA A 466 8.28 -2.07 -10.52
N ILE A 467 7.72 -2.11 -9.31
CA ILE A 467 7.92 -3.19 -8.34
C ILE A 467 6.57 -3.85 -8.09
N ARG A 468 6.44 -5.12 -8.48
CA ARG A 468 5.27 -5.94 -8.16
C ARG A 468 5.62 -6.93 -7.06
N GLN A 469 4.96 -6.79 -5.93
CA GLN A 469 5.02 -7.71 -4.81
C GLN A 469 3.77 -8.58 -4.76
N VAL A 470 3.93 -9.88 -4.56
CA VAL A 470 2.83 -10.81 -4.32
C VAL A 470 3.04 -11.52 -2.99
N SER A 471 2.01 -11.53 -2.16
CA SER A 471 1.96 -12.32 -0.93
C SER A 471 0.94 -13.45 -1.10
N GLU A 472 1.45 -14.67 -1.18
CA GLU A 472 0.63 -15.89 -1.15
C GLU A 472 0.54 -16.37 0.29
N ALA A 473 -0.66 -16.35 0.88
CA ALA A 473 -0.87 -17.00 2.17
C ALA A 473 -0.87 -18.52 1.96
N LEU A 474 0.12 -19.20 2.53
CA LEU A 474 0.24 -20.67 2.45
C LEU A 474 -0.40 -21.35 3.66
N GLY A 475 -0.35 -20.70 4.82
CA GLY A 475 -0.97 -21.12 6.07
C GLY A 475 -1.47 -19.93 6.87
N SER A 476 -2.56 -20.12 7.62
CA SER A 476 -3.18 -19.07 8.42
C SER A 476 -3.68 -19.58 9.76
N ASN A 477 -3.06 -19.08 10.84
CA ASN A 477 -3.65 -19.14 12.18
C ASN A 477 -3.41 -17.83 12.95
N GLY A 478 -3.59 -16.71 12.29
CA GLY A 478 -3.28 -15.38 12.80
C GLY A 478 -2.86 -14.47 11.67
N SER A 479 -2.69 -13.18 11.96
CA SER A 479 -2.60 -12.12 10.95
C SER A 479 -1.61 -12.41 9.80
N THR A 480 -2.19 -12.79 8.67
CA THR A 480 -1.49 -12.99 7.40
C THR A 480 -1.11 -11.68 6.74
N SER A 481 -1.83 -10.58 7.01
CA SER A 481 -1.48 -9.25 6.52
C SER A 481 -0.15 -8.77 7.10
N MET A 482 0.06 -8.96 8.40
CA MET A 482 1.33 -8.62 9.04
C MET A 482 2.46 -9.57 8.66
N GLY A 483 2.17 -10.87 8.46
CA GLY A 483 3.13 -11.77 7.83
C GLY A 483 3.51 -11.36 6.41
N SER A 484 2.58 -10.76 5.66
CA SER A 484 2.83 -10.27 4.30
C SER A 484 3.76 -9.06 4.28
N VAL A 485 3.69 -8.18 5.28
CA VAL A 485 4.67 -7.09 5.44
C VAL A 485 6.07 -7.68 5.61
N CYS A 486 6.24 -8.62 6.54
CA CYS A 486 7.52 -9.26 6.81
C CYS A 486 8.08 -10.02 5.58
N ALA A 487 7.26 -10.86 4.95
CA ALA A 487 7.66 -11.61 3.75
C ALA A 487 8.01 -10.66 2.59
N SER A 488 7.35 -9.51 2.49
CA SER A 488 7.62 -8.54 1.45
C SER A 488 8.91 -7.76 1.71
N THR A 489 9.20 -7.37 2.95
CA THR A 489 10.51 -6.81 3.32
C THR A 489 11.64 -7.74 2.90
N LEU A 490 11.56 -9.03 3.27
CA LEU A 490 12.57 -10.03 2.90
C LEU A 490 12.70 -10.21 1.38
N SER A 491 11.56 -10.36 0.71
CA SER A 491 11.52 -10.60 -0.75
C SER A 491 12.04 -9.39 -1.55
N LEU A 492 11.76 -8.17 -1.10
CA LEU A 492 12.25 -6.94 -1.72
C LEU A 492 13.77 -6.80 -1.56
N LEU A 493 14.30 -7.06 -0.36
CA LEU A 493 15.74 -7.07 -0.11
C LEU A 493 16.44 -8.14 -0.97
N ASN A 494 15.89 -9.35 -1.04
CA ASN A 494 16.41 -10.43 -1.87
C ASN A 494 16.34 -10.12 -3.38
N ALA A 495 15.40 -9.28 -3.81
CA ALA A 495 15.33 -8.79 -5.18
C ALA A 495 16.34 -7.67 -5.50
N GLY A 496 17.13 -7.24 -4.53
CA GLY A 496 18.07 -6.12 -4.63
C GLY A 496 17.40 -4.75 -4.61
N VAL A 497 16.19 -4.64 -4.07
CA VAL A 497 15.55 -3.33 -3.83
C VAL A 497 16.22 -2.69 -2.62
N PRO A 498 16.82 -1.49 -2.77
CA PRO A 498 17.48 -0.79 -1.67
C PRO A 498 16.44 -0.13 -0.75
N LEU A 499 15.74 -0.93 0.05
CA LEU A 499 14.85 -0.42 1.08
C LEU A 499 15.63 0.46 2.06
N ARG A 500 15.06 1.60 2.42
CA ARG A 500 15.67 2.57 3.33
C ARG A 500 15.75 2.03 4.76
N ALA A 501 14.80 1.18 5.14
CA ALA A 501 14.82 0.39 6.36
C ALA A 501 13.92 -0.85 6.22
N PRO A 502 14.22 -1.96 6.92
CA PRO A 502 13.32 -3.09 7.02
C PRO A 502 12.06 -2.74 7.82
N VAL A 503 10.93 -3.31 7.41
CA VAL A 503 9.63 -3.13 8.08
C VAL A 503 9.13 -4.49 8.57
N ALA A 504 8.67 -4.54 9.82
CA ALA A 504 8.00 -5.70 10.38
C ALA A 504 6.57 -5.36 10.80
N GLY A 505 5.68 -6.35 10.74
CA GLY A 505 4.29 -6.24 11.16
C GLY A 505 3.95 -7.18 12.32
N ILE A 506 3.13 -6.70 13.25
CA ILE A 506 2.56 -7.50 14.33
C ILE A 506 1.06 -7.27 14.44
N ALA A 507 0.32 -8.34 14.77
CA ALA A 507 -1.07 -8.24 15.14
C ALA A 507 -1.24 -8.45 16.63
N MET A 508 -2.08 -7.62 17.20
CA MET A 508 -2.34 -7.48 18.61
C MET A 508 -3.83 -7.63 18.84
N GLY A 509 -4.20 -8.16 20.00
CA GLY A 509 -5.59 -8.24 20.44
C GLY A 509 -5.80 -7.52 21.76
N LEU A 510 -7.06 -7.22 22.06
CA LEU A 510 -7.48 -6.82 23.39
C LEU A 510 -8.66 -7.68 23.80
N ILE A 511 -8.62 -8.12 25.05
CA ILE A 511 -9.74 -8.75 25.75
C ILE A 511 -10.09 -7.87 26.93
N SER A 512 -11.38 -7.68 27.17
CA SER A 512 -11.93 -7.01 28.33
C SER A 512 -13.08 -7.80 28.93
N ASP A 513 -13.15 -7.82 30.26
CA ASP A 513 -14.30 -8.36 30.99
C ASP A 513 -14.33 -7.79 32.41
N VAL A 514 -15.47 -7.92 33.09
CA VAL A 514 -15.61 -7.55 34.50
C VAL A 514 -15.14 -8.73 35.36
N VAL A 515 -14.01 -8.56 36.03
CA VAL A 515 -13.42 -9.55 36.94
C VAL A 515 -13.43 -8.97 38.35
N ASP A 516 -14.06 -9.67 39.29
CA ASP A 516 -14.19 -9.24 40.69
C ASP A 516 -14.86 -7.86 40.87
N GLY A 517 -15.73 -7.48 39.94
CA GLY A 517 -16.45 -6.19 39.95
C GLY A 517 -15.72 -5.03 39.26
N GLU A 518 -14.53 -5.26 38.70
CA GLU A 518 -13.74 -4.26 37.98
C GLU A 518 -13.52 -4.68 36.52
N THR A 519 -13.64 -3.73 35.59
CA THR A 519 -13.29 -3.98 34.19
C THR A 519 -11.79 -4.15 34.06
N ARG A 520 -11.34 -5.34 33.65
CA ARG A 520 -9.94 -5.62 33.35
C ARG A 520 -9.73 -5.71 31.86
N TYR A 521 -8.55 -5.29 31.41
CA TYR A 521 -8.10 -5.35 30.03
C TYR A 521 -6.81 -6.18 29.94
N ALA A 522 -6.69 -6.99 28.90
CA ALA A 522 -5.48 -7.74 28.59
C ALA A 522 -5.13 -7.56 27.11
N ALA A 523 -3.97 -6.96 26.85
CA ALA A 523 -3.40 -6.85 25.50
C ALA A 523 -2.62 -8.12 25.14
N LEU A 524 -2.90 -8.69 23.98
CA LEU A 524 -2.33 -9.95 23.49
C LEU A 524 -1.39 -9.67 22.33
N THR A 525 -0.14 -10.10 22.44
CA THR A 525 0.84 -10.08 21.35
C THR A 525 0.65 -11.27 20.42
N ASP A 526 0.73 -11.04 19.12
CA ASP A 526 0.74 -12.09 18.11
C ASP A 526 -0.48 -13.02 18.21
N ILE A 527 -1.66 -12.43 18.03
CA ILE A 527 -2.94 -13.14 18.21
C ILE A 527 -3.15 -14.29 17.22
N LEU A 528 -3.79 -15.33 17.73
CA LEU A 528 -4.32 -16.45 16.94
C LEU A 528 -5.67 -16.10 16.29
N GLY A 529 -6.06 -16.86 15.28
CA GLY A 529 -7.39 -16.69 14.65
C GLY A 529 -8.55 -16.87 15.64
N ALA A 530 -8.41 -17.77 16.60
CA ALA A 530 -9.40 -17.95 17.67
C ALA A 530 -9.45 -16.77 18.65
N GLU A 531 -8.30 -16.15 18.94
CA GLU A 531 -8.21 -14.99 19.83
C GLU A 531 -8.77 -13.73 19.18
N ASP A 532 -8.63 -13.56 17.86
CA ASP A 532 -9.32 -12.52 17.08
C ASP A 532 -10.86 -12.72 17.10
N ALA A 533 -11.30 -13.94 16.77
CA ALA A 533 -12.72 -14.28 16.71
C ALA A 533 -13.44 -14.07 18.06
N LEU A 534 -12.78 -14.42 19.16
CA LEU A 534 -13.31 -14.33 20.52
C LEU A 534 -12.84 -13.07 21.26
N GLY A 535 -11.96 -12.25 20.68
CA GLY A 535 -11.45 -11.01 21.23
C GLY A 535 -12.38 -9.82 21.02
N ASP A 536 -12.08 -8.74 21.73
CA ASP A 536 -12.86 -7.50 21.72
C ASP A 536 -12.32 -6.48 20.70
N MET A 537 -11.00 -6.43 20.52
CA MET A 537 -10.34 -5.58 19.54
C MET A 537 -9.22 -6.37 18.86
N ASP A 538 -9.04 -6.12 17.57
CA ASP A 538 -7.88 -6.56 16.80
C ASP A 538 -7.20 -5.36 16.12
N PHE A 539 -5.94 -5.10 16.49
CA PHE A 539 -5.16 -4.03 15.87
C PHE A 539 -3.82 -4.55 15.35
N LYS A 540 -3.37 -3.94 14.26
CA LYS A 540 -2.21 -4.34 13.49
C LYS A 540 -1.29 -3.13 13.42
N VAL A 541 -0.02 -3.35 13.68
CA VAL A 541 1.00 -2.30 13.68
C VAL A 541 2.17 -2.79 12.84
N ALA A 542 2.54 -2.01 11.85
CA ALA A 542 3.74 -2.20 11.05
C ALA A 542 4.66 -0.99 11.17
N GLY A 543 5.96 -1.22 11.12
CA GLY A 543 6.91 -0.13 11.22
C GLY A 543 8.35 -0.59 11.15
N THR A 544 9.23 0.40 11.08
CA THR A 544 10.68 0.23 11.22
C THR A 544 11.03 0.14 12.71
N SER A 545 12.33 0.06 13.00
CA SER A 545 12.84 0.23 14.37
C SER A 545 12.62 1.65 14.91
N GLU A 546 12.44 2.64 14.03
CA GLU A 546 12.39 4.05 14.41
C GLU A 546 10.97 4.61 14.52
N PHE A 547 10.06 4.22 13.63
CA PHE A 547 8.72 4.77 13.56
C PHE A 547 7.70 3.79 12.98
N VAL A 548 6.42 4.10 13.19
CA VAL A 548 5.30 3.30 12.70
C VAL A 548 5.01 3.68 11.26
N THR A 549 4.92 2.70 10.36
CA THR A 549 4.61 2.93 8.94
C THR A 549 3.15 2.68 8.62
N ALA A 550 2.45 1.80 9.34
CA ALA A 550 1.02 1.60 9.19
C ALA A 550 0.35 1.08 10.45
N ILE A 551 -0.91 1.47 10.66
CA ILE A 551 -1.77 0.96 11.72
C ILE A 551 -3.16 0.68 11.17
N GLN A 552 -3.73 -0.43 11.59
CA GLN A 552 -5.15 -0.71 11.41
C GLN A 552 -5.73 -1.19 12.73
N LEU A 553 -6.82 -0.60 13.19
CA LEU A 553 -7.50 -0.98 14.44
C LEU A 553 -8.98 -1.16 14.17
N ASP A 554 -9.54 -2.25 14.69
CA ASP A 554 -10.96 -2.55 14.71
C ASP A 554 -11.38 -2.97 16.11
N THR A 555 -12.37 -2.30 16.68
CA THR A 555 -12.93 -2.70 17.97
C THR A 555 -14.41 -3.03 17.85
N LYS A 556 -14.80 -4.10 18.56
CA LYS A 556 -16.19 -4.49 18.82
C LYS A 556 -16.72 -3.84 20.10
N LEU A 557 -15.85 -3.20 20.88
CA LEU A 557 -16.23 -2.51 22.11
C LEU A 557 -16.85 -1.17 21.81
N ASP A 558 -17.68 -0.74 22.75
CA ASP A 558 -18.24 0.59 22.75
C ASP A 558 -17.20 1.69 22.82
N GLY A 559 -16.00 1.41 23.34
CA GLY A 559 -14.85 2.30 23.43
C GLY A 559 -13.71 1.66 24.22
N ILE A 560 -12.50 2.23 24.13
CA ILE A 560 -11.29 1.75 24.82
C ILE A 560 -10.59 2.94 25.48
N PRO A 561 -10.16 2.83 26.75
CA PRO A 561 -9.38 3.88 27.39
C PRO A 561 -8.07 4.13 26.65
N SER A 562 -7.71 5.40 26.46
CA SER A 562 -6.51 5.79 25.70
C SER A 562 -5.22 5.23 26.29
N GLU A 563 -5.13 5.12 27.62
CA GLU A 563 -4.00 4.51 28.32
C GLU A 563 -3.80 3.03 27.98
N VAL A 564 -4.90 2.28 27.81
CA VAL A 564 -4.87 0.87 27.42
C VAL A 564 -4.35 0.73 26.00
N LEU A 565 -4.79 1.62 25.10
CA LEU A 565 -4.33 1.64 23.72
C LEU A 565 -2.84 2.01 23.61
N ALA A 566 -2.38 3.01 24.38
CA ALA A 566 -0.97 3.39 24.43
C ALA A 566 -0.07 2.25 24.96
N GLY A 567 -0.52 1.55 26.02
CA GLY A 567 0.16 0.36 26.52
C GLY A 567 0.24 -0.75 25.46
N ALA A 568 -0.85 -0.98 24.74
CA ALA A 568 -0.90 -1.99 23.67
C ALA A 568 0.02 -1.63 22.48
N LEU A 569 0.12 -0.35 22.10
CA LEU A 569 1.06 0.12 21.07
C LEU A 569 2.53 -0.08 21.51
N THR A 570 2.84 0.18 22.78
CA THR A 570 4.18 -0.05 23.34
C THR A 570 4.55 -1.54 23.28
N GLN A 571 3.63 -2.41 23.72
CA GLN A 571 3.81 -3.87 23.61
C GLN A 571 3.98 -4.32 22.15
N ALA A 572 3.28 -3.69 21.21
CA ALA A 572 3.45 -3.97 19.77
C ALA A 572 4.86 -3.60 19.27
N LYS A 573 5.45 -2.51 19.76
CA LYS A 573 6.81 -2.10 19.41
C LYS A 573 7.86 -3.14 19.80
N ASP A 574 7.77 -3.67 21.01
CA ASP A 574 8.69 -4.71 21.51
C ASP A 574 8.60 -5.96 20.63
N ALA A 575 7.38 -6.33 20.24
CA ALA A 575 7.16 -7.45 19.34
C ALA A 575 7.70 -7.21 17.93
N ARG A 576 7.50 -6.02 17.35
CA ARG A 576 8.09 -5.65 16.05
C ARG A 576 9.61 -5.70 16.10
N THR A 577 10.22 -5.21 17.17
CA THR A 577 11.68 -5.22 17.36
C THR A 577 12.23 -6.64 17.34
N THR A 578 11.55 -7.57 18.02
CA THR A 578 11.89 -8.99 18.00
C THR A 578 11.78 -9.57 16.59
N ILE A 579 10.70 -9.28 15.85
CA ILE A 579 10.53 -9.76 14.47
C ILE A 579 11.60 -9.18 13.54
N LEU A 580 11.89 -7.88 13.64
CA LEU A 580 12.95 -7.22 12.85
C LEU A 580 14.30 -7.91 13.05
N SER A 581 14.62 -8.34 14.28
CA SER A 581 15.88 -9.07 14.53
C SER A 581 15.97 -10.39 13.76
N VAL A 582 14.84 -11.11 13.61
CA VAL A 582 14.77 -12.34 12.81
C VAL A 582 14.86 -12.04 11.31
N LEU A 583 14.20 -10.99 10.84
CA LEU A 583 14.30 -10.59 9.43
C LEU A 583 15.74 -10.24 9.06
N ASN A 584 16.41 -9.43 9.89
CA ASN A 584 17.80 -9.03 9.68
C ASN A 584 18.77 -10.20 9.78
N ALA A 585 18.44 -11.25 10.52
CA ALA A 585 19.24 -12.48 10.57
C ALA A 585 19.13 -13.30 9.28
N ALA A 586 18.00 -13.20 8.56
CA ALA A 586 17.80 -13.86 7.28
C ALA A 586 18.43 -13.08 6.11
N ILE A 587 18.32 -11.75 6.13
CA ILE A 587 18.93 -10.83 5.15
C ILE A 587 19.14 -9.45 5.79
N ASP A 588 20.37 -8.97 5.85
CA ASP A 588 20.76 -7.73 6.53
C ASP A 588 20.92 -6.54 5.57
N ALA A 589 21.18 -6.81 4.29
CA ALA A 589 21.28 -5.83 3.22
C ALA A 589 20.62 -6.36 1.93
N PRO A 590 20.25 -5.49 0.98
CA PRO A 590 19.76 -5.94 -0.31
C PRO A 590 20.79 -6.82 -1.04
N ASP A 591 20.33 -7.93 -1.60
CA ASP A 591 21.15 -8.79 -2.45
C ASP A 591 21.46 -8.11 -3.79
N GLU A 592 22.39 -8.67 -4.55
CA GLU A 592 22.51 -8.30 -5.96
C GLU A 592 21.23 -8.71 -6.71
N MET A 593 20.66 -7.82 -7.53
CA MET A 593 19.46 -8.19 -8.29
C MET A 593 19.73 -9.42 -9.16
N ALA A 594 18.74 -10.31 -9.23
CA ALA A 594 18.84 -11.54 -9.99
C ALA A 594 19.29 -11.31 -11.45
N PRO A 595 20.04 -12.23 -12.07
CA PRO A 595 20.41 -12.14 -13.49
C PRO A 595 19.21 -12.12 -14.44
N THR A 596 18.05 -12.62 -14.00
CA THR A 596 16.79 -12.59 -14.74
C THR A 596 16.04 -11.26 -14.62
N ALA A 597 16.45 -10.40 -13.69
CA ALA A 597 15.86 -9.08 -13.52
C ALA A 597 16.38 -8.13 -14.60
N PRO A 598 15.51 -7.27 -15.17
CA PRO A 598 15.96 -6.28 -16.13
C PRO A 598 16.97 -5.32 -15.51
N ARG A 599 17.93 -4.87 -16.31
CA ARG A 599 18.87 -3.80 -15.92
C ARG A 599 18.36 -2.50 -16.48
N VAL A 600 18.13 -1.52 -15.60
CA VAL A 600 17.76 -0.15 -15.96
C VAL A 600 18.97 0.73 -15.70
N ILE A 601 19.46 1.35 -16.77
CA ILE A 601 20.51 2.36 -16.71
C ILE A 601 19.84 3.71 -16.94
N SER A 602 20.02 4.63 -16.01
CA SER A 602 19.62 6.03 -16.19
C SER A 602 20.78 6.83 -16.78
N VAL A 603 20.50 7.63 -17.80
CA VAL A 603 21.44 8.56 -18.42
C VAL A 603 20.78 9.93 -18.51
N GLN A 604 21.48 10.96 -18.02
CA GLN A 604 21.04 12.34 -18.23
C GLN A 604 21.56 12.85 -19.58
N ILE A 605 20.66 13.39 -20.40
CA ILE A 605 21.02 14.06 -21.67
C ILE A 605 20.58 15.53 -21.64
N PRO A 606 21.23 16.41 -22.42
CA PRO A 606 20.75 17.77 -22.63
C PRO A 606 19.35 17.79 -23.25
N VAL A 607 18.45 18.64 -22.75
CA VAL A 607 17.04 18.72 -23.19
C VAL A 607 16.91 19.04 -24.70
N ASP A 608 17.83 19.82 -25.25
CA ASP A 608 17.89 20.14 -26.68
C ASP A 608 18.22 18.92 -27.57
N LYS A 609 18.81 17.87 -26.99
CA LYS A 609 19.18 16.62 -27.68
C LYS A 609 18.10 15.54 -27.66
N ILE A 610 17.02 15.73 -26.90
CA ILE A 610 15.87 14.80 -26.88
C ILE A 610 15.32 14.59 -28.30
N GLY A 611 15.15 15.65 -29.07
CA GLY A 611 14.63 15.57 -30.44
C GLY A 611 15.53 14.79 -31.40
N GLU A 612 16.86 14.90 -31.26
CA GLU A 612 17.83 14.16 -32.06
C GLU A 612 17.83 12.66 -31.71
N LEU A 613 17.72 12.34 -30.42
CA LEU A 613 17.66 10.96 -29.93
C LEU A 613 16.38 10.24 -30.36
N ILE A 614 15.22 10.90 -30.29
CA ILE A 614 13.96 10.34 -30.78
C ILE A 614 14.03 10.19 -32.31
N GLY A 615 14.53 11.22 -33.00
CA GLY A 615 14.58 11.29 -34.44
C GLY A 615 13.18 11.44 -35.09
N PRO A 616 13.12 11.65 -36.42
CA PRO A 616 11.86 11.87 -37.11
C PRO A 616 10.94 10.64 -36.99
N LYS A 617 9.74 10.84 -36.43
CA LYS A 617 8.73 9.79 -36.13
C LYS A 617 9.26 8.67 -35.21
N GLY A 618 10.23 8.94 -34.35
CA GLY A 618 10.82 7.93 -33.46
C GLY A 618 11.77 6.96 -34.17
N LYS A 619 12.21 7.25 -35.40
CA LYS A 619 13.04 6.31 -36.18
C LYS A 619 14.36 5.96 -35.47
N THR A 620 15.02 6.95 -34.86
CA THR A 620 16.33 6.75 -34.23
C THR A 620 16.18 5.90 -32.96
N ILE A 621 15.28 6.29 -32.05
CA ILE A 621 15.02 5.52 -30.83
C ILE A 621 14.54 4.09 -31.13
N ASN A 622 13.66 3.91 -32.12
CA ASN A 622 13.20 2.57 -32.52
C ASN A 622 14.34 1.73 -33.10
N ALA A 623 15.25 2.32 -33.89
CA ALA A 623 16.42 1.59 -34.41
C ALA A 623 17.35 1.13 -33.28
N ILE A 624 17.63 1.97 -32.28
CA ILE A 624 18.44 1.58 -31.12
C ILE A 624 17.77 0.42 -30.38
N GLN A 625 16.46 0.52 -30.13
CA GLN A 625 15.70 -0.53 -29.44
C GLN A 625 15.67 -1.84 -30.25
N ASP A 626 15.49 -1.78 -31.56
CA ASP A 626 15.48 -2.96 -32.46
C ASP A 626 16.87 -3.63 -32.54
N GLU A 627 17.96 -2.84 -32.56
CA GLU A 627 19.34 -3.35 -32.64
C GLU A 627 19.83 -3.97 -31.32
N THR A 628 19.49 -3.34 -30.19
CA THR A 628 20.01 -3.72 -28.87
C THR A 628 19.07 -4.63 -28.09
N GLY A 629 17.79 -4.65 -28.47
CA GLY A 629 16.72 -5.30 -27.70
C GLY A 629 16.37 -4.57 -26.39
N ALA A 630 16.93 -3.38 -26.16
CA ALA A 630 16.60 -2.55 -25.01
C ALA A 630 15.29 -1.78 -25.23
N ASP A 631 14.62 -1.44 -24.15
CA ASP A 631 13.50 -0.51 -24.09
C ASP A 631 14.00 0.85 -23.62
N ILE A 632 13.72 1.90 -24.37
CA ILE A 632 14.21 3.25 -24.06
C ILE A 632 13.02 4.16 -23.80
N SER A 633 13.01 4.75 -22.61
CA SER A 633 12.04 5.76 -22.20
C SER A 633 12.75 7.07 -21.93
N ILE A 634 12.21 8.18 -22.45
CA ILE A 634 12.79 9.51 -22.32
C ILE A 634 11.77 10.40 -21.61
N GLU A 635 12.22 11.05 -20.53
CA GLU A 635 11.45 12.04 -19.79
C GLU A 635 11.69 13.45 -20.33
N GLU A 636 10.76 14.37 -20.05
CA GLU A 636 10.81 15.75 -20.55
C GLU A 636 11.99 16.56 -19.98
N ASP A 637 12.55 16.13 -18.86
CA ASP A 637 13.71 16.73 -18.19
C ASP A 637 15.07 16.27 -18.76
N GLY A 638 15.05 15.36 -19.76
CA GLY A 638 16.26 14.79 -20.36
C GLY A 638 16.78 13.53 -19.67
N THR A 639 16.04 12.96 -18.71
CA THR A 639 16.35 11.65 -18.14
C THR A 639 15.99 10.55 -19.14
N VAL A 640 16.95 9.69 -19.49
CA VAL A 640 16.75 8.53 -20.37
C VAL A 640 16.91 7.25 -19.56
N TYR A 641 15.83 6.48 -19.44
CA TYR A 641 15.85 5.14 -18.86
C TYR A 641 16.05 4.11 -19.96
N ILE A 642 17.14 3.36 -19.88
CA ILE A 642 17.53 2.32 -20.81
C ILE A 642 17.41 0.98 -20.10
N GLY A 643 16.41 0.22 -20.50
CA GLY A 643 16.06 -1.04 -19.88
C GLY A 643 16.36 -2.23 -20.78
N ALA A 644 17.14 -3.22 -20.34
CA ALA A 644 17.31 -4.46 -21.10
C ALA A 644 17.17 -5.71 -20.23
N VAL A 645 16.97 -6.86 -20.89
CA VAL A 645 16.88 -8.18 -20.23
C VAL A 645 18.20 -8.66 -19.66
N ASP A 646 19.32 -8.08 -20.11
CA ASP A 646 20.66 -8.32 -19.61
C ASP A 646 21.53 -7.04 -19.62
N GLY A 647 22.63 -7.06 -18.87
CA GLY A 647 23.55 -5.91 -18.77
C GLY A 647 24.23 -5.52 -20.08
N PRO A 648 24.77 -6.46 -20.88
CA PRO A 648 25.40 -6.15 -22.17
C PRO A 648 24.50 -5.40 -23.14
N SER A 649 23.23 -5.80 -23.28
CA SER A 649 22.27 -5.08 -24.14
C SER A 649 21.98 -3.67 -23.62
N ALA A 650 21.86 -3.49 -22.30
CA ALA A 650 21.66 -2.17 -21.71
C ALA A 650 22.85 -1.24 -21.96
N GLU A 651 24.08 -1.74 -21.79
CA GLU A 651 25.31 -0.97 -22.04
C GLU A 651 25.50 -0.63 -23.53
N ALA A 652 25.15 -1.53 -24.44
CA ALA A 652 25.17 -1.26 -25.88
C ALA A 652 24.22 -0.12 -26.25
N ALA A 653 22.99 -0.14 -25.73
CA ALA A 653 22.03 0.94 -25.91
C ALA A 653 22.51 2.24 -25.27
N ARG A 654 23.09 2.18 -24.05
CA ARG A 654 23.70 3.33 -23.37
C ARG A 654 24.79 3.99 -24.21
N ALA A 655 25.65 3.21 -24.83
CA ALA A 655 26.72 3.72 -25.69
C ALA A 655 26.15 4.44 -26.93
N GLN A 656 25.12 3.88 -27.57
CA GLN A 656 24.46 4.51 -28.71
C GLN A 656 23.73 5.81 -28.32
N VAL A 657 23.00 5.81 -27.20
CA VAL A 657 22.34 7.00 -26.65
C VAL A 657 23.36 8.10 -26.34
N ASN A 658 24.45 7.76 -25.65
CA ASN A 658 25.51 8.71 -25.31
C ASN A 658 26.22 9.26 -26.54
N ALA A 659 26.42 8.46 -27.59
CA ALA A 659 27.04 8.94 -28.83
C ALA A 659 26.20 10.03 -29.53
N ILE A 660 24.87 9.98 -29.37
CA ILE A 660 23.93 10.97 -29.93
C ILE A 660 23.81 12.19 -28.99
N ALA A 661 23.70 11.95 -27.69
CA ALA A 661 23.50 12.99 -26.68
C ALA A 661 24.77 13.82 -26.43
N ASN A 662 25.92 13.16 -26.38
CA ASN A 662 27.24 13.74 -26.17
C ASN A 662 28.15 13.35 -27.35
N PRO A 663 27.89 13.90 -28.56
CA PRO A 663 28.76 13.62 -29.68
C PRO A 663 30.14 14.18 -29.33
N THR A 664 31.16 13.33 -29.26
CA THR A 664 32.54 13.77 -29.11
C THR A 664 32.79 14.87 -30.14
N ASN A 665 32.95 16.11 -29.67
CA ASN A 665 33.30 17.22 -30.52
C ASN A 665 34.81 17.13 -30.67
N PRO A 666 35.30 16.83 -31.89
CA PRO A 666 36.73 16.67 -32.07
C PRO A 666 37.42 17.99 -31.73
N GLU A 667 38.40 17.94 -30.83
CA GLU A 667 39.15 19.13 -30.41
C GLU A 667 40.37 19.37 -31.33
N ILE A 668 40.86 20.62 -31.37
CA ILE A 668 42.08 20.94 -32.11
C ILE A 668 43.25 20.20 -31.47
N GLY A 669 43.99 19.42 -32.26
CA GLY A 669 45.12 18.58 -31.84
C GLY A 669 44.80 17.08 -31.70
N GLU A 670 43.53 16.68 -31.82
CA GLU A 670 43.13 15.28 -31.69
C GLU A 670 43.38 14.50 -33.00
N GLN A 671 43.90 13.26 -32.87
CA GLN A 671 44.28 12.40 -34.00
C GLN A 671 43.22 11.31 -34.25
N PHE A 672 42.78 11.19 -35.49
CA PHE A 672 41.77 10.22 -35.92
C PHE A 672 42.29 9.35 -37.07
N LEU A 673 41.97 8.06 -37.03
CA LEU A 673 42.13 7.18 -38.19
C LEU A 673 40.90 7.31 -39.10
N GLY A 674 40.90 8.33 -39.95
CA GLY A 674 39.77 8.66 -40.81
C GLY A 674 39.78 7.94 -42.14
N THR A 675 38.61 7.81 -42.78
CA THR A 675 38.48 7.19 -44.12
C THR A 675 38.13 8.24 -45.17
N VAL A 676 38.85 8.27 -46.29
CA VAL A 676 38.57 9.20 -47.39
C VAL A 676 37.22 8.86 -48.03
N VAL A 677 36.23 9.73 -47.87
CA VAL A 677 34.87 9.54 -48.41
C VAL A 677 34.67 10.19 -49.76
N LYS A 678 35.34 11.31 -50.02
CA LYS A 678 35.21 12.06 -51.28
C LYS A 678 36.48 12.85 -51.60
N ILE A 679 36.90 12.82 -52.85
CA ILE A 679 38.02 13.63 -53.33
C ILE A 679 37.48 14.79 -54.17
N ALA A 680 38.08 15.97 -54.02
CA ALA A 680 37.80 17.16 -54.80
C ALA A 680 39.12 17.78 -55.29
N ALA A 681 39.05 18.68 -56.28
CA ALA A 681 40.23 19.31 -56.86
C ALA A 681 41.12 20.07 -55.85
N PHE A 682 40.56 20.47 -54.70
CA PHE A 682 41.26 21.24 -53.66
C PHE A 682 41.59 20.45 -52.39
N GLY A 683 41.23 19.16 -52.31
CA GLY A 683 41.50 18.34 -51.13
C GLY A 683 40.68 17.04 -51.06
N ALA A 684 40.86 16.30 -49.98
CA ALA A 684 40.11 15.08 -49.68
C ALA A 684 39.25 15.28 -48.43
N PHE A 685 37.97 14.87 -48.51
CA PHE A 685 37.09 14.78 -47.35
C PHE A 685 37.30 13.44 -46.67
N VAL A 686 37.62 13.49 -45.39
CA VAL A 686 37.94 12.34 -44.55
C VAL A 686 36.89 12.26 -43.45
N SER A 687 36.18 11.14 -43.39
CA SER A 687 35.20 10.89 -42.33
C SER A 687 35.93 10.50 -41.05
N LEU A 688 35.71 11.27 -39.98
CA LEU A 688 36.36 11.10 -38.68
C LEU A 688 35.43 10.37 -37.69
N LEU A 689 34.16 10.79 -37.68
CA LEU A 689 33.07 10.22 -36.91
C LEU A 689 31.82 10.16 -37.79
N PRO A 690 30.84 9.28 -37.51
CA PRO A 690 29.58 9.24 -38.26
C PRO A 690 28.93 10.64 -38.35
N GLY A 691 28.78 11.16 -39.56
CA GLY A 691 28.20 12.48 -39.82
C GLY A 691 29.14 13.69 -39.67
N LYS A 692 30.42 13.49 -39.32
CA LYS A 692 31.44 14.55 -39.25
C LYS A 692 32.63 14.25 -40.17
N ASP A 693 32.73 15.05 -41.24
CA ASP A 693 33.83 14.98 -42.19
C ASP A 693 34.77 16.19 -42.02
N GLY A 694 36.08 15.94 -42.07
CA GLY A 694 37.10 16.98 -42.12
C GLY A 694 37.71 17.09 -43.51
N LEU A 695 38.19 18.29 -43.86
CA LEU A 695 38.87 18.55 -45.14
C LEU A 695 40.39 18.49 -44.96
N LEU A 696 41.01 17.55 -45.65
CA LEU A 696 42.45 17.49 -45.86
C LEU A 696 42.78 18.30 -47.12
N HIS A 697 43.23 19.55 -46.95
CA HIS A 697 43.52 20.44 -48.06
C HIS A 697 44.72 19.97 -48.88
N ILE A 698 44.75 20.23 -50.19
CA ILE A 698 45.81 19.80 -51.11
C ILE A 698 47.23 20.24 -50.67
N SER A 699 47.34 21.33 -49.91
CA SER A 699 48.63 21.78 -49.32
C SER A 699 49.16 20.82 -48.26
N GLU A 700 48.28 20.20 -47.48
CA GLU A 700 48.61 19.24 -46.43
C GLU A 700 48.85 17.84 -46.99
N VAL A 701 48.15 17.47 -48.08
CA VAL A 701 48.40 16.22 -48.84
C VAL A 701 49.84 16.15 -49.38
N ARG A 702 50.49 17.29 -49.64
CA ARG A 702 51.91 17.34 -50.04
C ARG A 702 52.84 16.73 -49.00
N LYS A 703 52.47 16.79 -47.71
CA LYS A 703 53.25 16.19 -46.63
C LYS A 703 53.26 14.67 -46.78
N LEU A 704 52.14 14.05 -47.17
CA LEU A 704 52.05 12.60 -47.45
C LEU A 704 52.86 12.17 -48.68
N ALA A 705 53.06 13.07 -49.66
CA ALA A 705 53.84 12.81 -50.87
C ALA A 705 55.35 13.12 -50.73
N GLY A 706 55.88 13.18 -49.50
CA GLY A 706 57.30 13.45 -49.24
C GLY A 706 57.77 14.84 -49.70
N GLY A 707 56.87 15.84 -49.66
CA GLY A 707 57.18 17.22 -50.03
C GLY A 707 57.15 17.51 -51.55
N LYS A 708 56.81 16.53 -52.39
CA LYS A 708 56.66 16.73 -53.84
C LYS A 708 55.36 17.50 -54.15
N ARG A 709 55.39 18.34 -55.19
CA ARG A 709 54.23 19.11 -55.64
C ARG A 709 53.17 18.14 -56.19
N VAL A 710 52.05 18.01 -55.47
CA VAL A 710 50.88 17.23 -55.88
C VAL A 710 50.00 18.13 -56.78
N GLU A 711 49.79 17.71 -58.04
CA GLU A 711 48.90 18.41 -58.99
C GLU A 711 47.46 17.89 -58.89
N ASN A 712 47.25 16.58 -58.71
CA ASN A 712 45.93 15.98 -58.44
C ASN A 712 45.95 15.20 -57.13
N VAL A 713 44.91 15.39 -56.30
CA VAL A 713 44.77 14.69 -55.01
C VAL A 713 44.58 13.17 -55.20
N GLU A 714 43.99 12.77 -56.33
CA GLU A 714 43.75 11.38 -56.72
C GLU A 714 45.05 10.57 -56.94
N ASP A 715 46.18 11.24 -57.17
CA ASP A 715 47.48 10.59 -57.37
C ASP A 715 48.09 10.09 -56.03
N VAL A 716 47.57 10.56 -54.90
CA VAL A 716 48.11 10.31 -53.55
C VAL A 716 47.09 9.66 -52.62
N LEU A 717 45.80 9.94 -52.81
CA LEU A 717 44.71 9.45 -51.97
C LEU A 717 43.63 8.79 -52.82
N GLY A 718 43.14 7.63 -52.37
CA GLY A 718 42.00 6.94 -52.95
C GLY A 718 40.74 7.04 -52.08
N VAL A 719 39.56 7.05 -52.69
CA VAL A 719 38.29 6.91 -51.95
C VAL A 719 38.26 5.54 -51.25
N GLY A 720 37.96 5.52 -49.96
CA GLY A 720 38.02 4.34 -49.09
C GLY A 720 39.37 4.12 -48.39
N GLN A 721 40.40 4.92 -48.68
CA GLN A 721 41.69 4.83 -48.01
C GLN A 721 41.61 5.33 -46.57
N LYS A 722 42.17 4.57 -45.63
CA LYS A 722 42.32 4.98 -44.22
C LYS A 722 43.62 5.75 -44.03
N ILE A 723 43.54 6.92 -43.42
CA ILE A 723 44.70 7.80 -43.14
C ILE A 723 44.61 8.37 -41.72
N LEU A 724 45.76 8.46 -41.04
CA LEU A 724 45.85 9.09 -39.73
C LEU A 724 45.95 10.61 -39.92
N VAL A 725 45.00 11.34 -39.34
CA VAL A 725 44.84 12.78 -39.52
C VAL A 725 44.64 13.47 -38.18
N GLU A 726 45.24 14.65 -38.01
CA GLU A 726 45.09 15.51 -36.85
C GLU A 726 44.25 16.74 -37.21
N ILE A 727 43.41 17.19 -36.27
CA ILE A 727 42.58 18.37 -36.45
C ILE A 727 43.38 19.62 -36.14
N THR A 728 43.64 20.42 -37.17
CA THR A 728 44.46 21.63 -37.05
C THR A 728 43.65 22.88 -36.74
N LYS A 729 42.40 22.92 -37.21
CA LYS A 729 41.54 24.09 -37.06
C LYS A 729 40.07 23.72 -37.19
N ILE A 730 39.25 24.37 -36.37
CA ILE A 730 37.79 24.36 -36.47
C ILE A 730 37.37 25.79 -36.85
N ASP A 731 36.61 25.95 -37.93
CA ASP A 731 36.10 27.26 -38.34
C ASP A 731 34.80 27.65 -37.61
N ASP A 732 34.41 28.93 -37.69
CA ASP A 732 33.20 29.46 -37.03
C ASP A 732 31.88 28.82 -37.53
N ARG A 733 31.95 27.97 -38.58
CA ARG A 733 30.83 27.21 -39.15
C ARG A 733 30.92 25.71 -38.84
N GLY A 734 31.86 25.30 -37.97
CA GLY A 734 32.05 23.92 -37.54
C GLY A 734 32.79 23.02 -38.54
N LYS A 735 33.44 23.56 -39.58
CA LYS A 735 34.23 22.76 -40.52
C LYS A 735 35.61 22.45 -39.95
N LEU A 736 36.01 21.18 -40.06
CA LEU A 736 37.26 20.66 -39.54
C LEU A 736 38.34 20.68 -40.63
N SER A 737 39.49 21.29 -40.35
CA SER A 737 40.68 21.26 -41.22
C SER A 737 41.67 20.23 -40.71
N LEU A 738 42.13 19.36 -41.59
CA LEU A 738 42.96 18.20 -41.24
C LEU A 738 44.39 18.36 -41.74
N ALA A 739 45.34 17.83 -40.98
CA ALA A 739 46.71 17.57 -41.42
C ALA A 739 47.05 16.08 -41.25
N PRO A 740 47.86 15.48 -42.14
CA PRO A 740 48.23 14.09 -42.01
C PRO A 740 49.32 13.92 -40.96
N VAL A 741 49.19 12.90 -40.11
CA VAL A 741 50.23 12.53 -39.15
C VAL A 741 51.19 11.57 -39.85
N ILE A 742 52.42 12.02 -40.04
CA ILE A 742 53.49 11.23 -40.68
C ILE A 742 54.36 10.70 -39.55
N ALA A 743 54.42 9.38 -39.39
CA ALA A 743 55.36 8.77 -38.48
C ALA A 743 56.75 8.85 -39.10
N ASP A 744 57.56 9.83 -38.69
CA ASP A 744 59.02 9.72 -38.56
C ASP A 744 59.60 10.89 -37.74
N GLU A 745 60.43 10.53 -36.75
CA GLU A 745 61.07 11.32 -35.69
C GLU A 745 60.24 11.57 -34.41
N ALA A 746 60.02 10.49 -33.64
CA ALA A 746 59.94 10.57 -32.18
C ALA A 746 60.96 9.60 -31.56
N ASP A 747 61.71 10.14 -30.62
CA ASP A 747 62.81 9.54 -29.88
C ASP A 747 62.63 8.08 -29.49
N THR A 748 63.69 7.32 -29.76
CA THR A 748 64.05 6.09 -29.07
C THR A 748 64.32 6.37 -27.59
N HIS A 749 63.29 6.41 -26.74
CA HIS A 749 63.42 6.18 -25.29
C HIS A 749 62.16 5.47 -24.78
N GLY A 750 62.33 4.23 -24.29
CA GLY A 750 61.28 3.46 -23.61
C GLY A 750 60.80 2.20 -24.32
N ARG A 751 61.71 1.35 -24.81
CA ARG A 751 61.40 -0.09 -24.91
C ARG A 751 61.77 -0.72 -23.57
N ASP A 752 60.79 -0.81 -22.68
CA ASP A 752 60.73 -1.86 -21.67
C ASP A 752 59.28 -2.08 -21.22
N ALA A 753 58.94 -3.35 -21.00
CA ALA A 753 57.69 -3.92 -20.50
C ALA A 753 56.56 -4.19 -21.51
N ALA A 754 56.63 -5.37 -22.16
CA ALA A 754 55.53 -6.36 -22.17
C ALA A 754 55.94 -7.63 -22.94
N SER A 755 56.42 -8.65 -22.21
CA SER A 755 56.28 -10.05 -22.62
C SER A 755 56.27 -10.96 -21.39
N GLU A 756 55.16 -10.97 -20.64
CA GLU A 756 54.84 -12.08 -19.75
C GLU A 756 53.74 -12.91 -20.43
N GLY A 757 54.14 -14.07 -20.94
CA GLY A 757 53.22 -15.17 -21.25
C GLY A 757 52.94 -15.98 -19.97
N PRO A 758 51.81 -16.69 -19.91
CA PRO A 758 51.33 -17.32 -18.69
C PRO A 758 52.15 -18.57 -18.33
N SER A 759 52.56 -18.68 -17.08
CA SER A 759 53.12 -19.89 -16.47
C SER A 759 52.02 -20.79 -15.90
N GLU A 760 51.99 -22.04 -16.34
CA GLU A 760 51.27 -23.15 -15.67
C GLU A 760 51.78 -23.35 -14.23
N PRO A 761 50.94 -23.78 -13.28
CA PRO A 761 51.41 -24.36 -12.04
C PRO A 761 51.35 -25.90 -12.09
N ALA A 762 52.47 -26.54 -11.77
CA ALA A 762 52.54 -27.95 -11.38
C ALA A 762 52.98 -28.05 -9.92
N GLU A 763 52.22 -28.86 -9.18
CA GLU A 763 52.56 -29.67 -8.00
C GLU A 763 53.41 -29.08 -6.85
N GLY A 764 52.78 -29.07 -5.67
CA GLY A 764 53.39 -28.83 -4.36
C GLY A 764 52.35 -28.64 -3.27
#